data_AF-A0A194PXF6-F1
#
_entry.id   AF-A0A194PXF6-F1
#
_cell.length_a   1.000
_cell.length_b   1.000
_cell.length_c   1.000
_cell.angle_alpha   90.00
_cell.angle_beta   90.00
_cell.angle_gamma   90.00
#
_symmetry.space_group_name_H-M   'P 1'
#
loop_
_entity.id
_entity.type
_entity.pdbx_description
1 polymer ?
#
loop_
_entity_poly.entity_id
_entity_poly.type
_entity_poly.pdbx_seq_one_letter_code
_entity_poly.pdbx_strand_id
1 'polypeptide(L)'
;MFGAKRKRSSSEEEDSDNKKIKCNDSDIIEENEMKKVNKTMDDTNSTEIEDKEEDSNEECEKEEYSNEKTNNESNCTENDSELKDAKVVTDINKNCTTQSADRERCDICGQYLNNSDIIYYQGHPQNAVEEFIALTNEKLLLASGDEGDIMERPQTNITGFSIFDQHGHLCPIDGGLVESDVRIYMSGYLKSICADSQEIDEDSIPVKDVGPIIEWFIHGFDGGTRNCITLSTEFGEYNLLKPSEAYTPLMDNLYEKIWLSKVVVEYLEEYHYLQPTYEDLVGIICQSVIPELNDKKMSEEMLHKHAQFVCDQVVSLETGEDDEPLITLPCIRELIKLMGIKFGKRKIRAKIDYKKVDKKAWTKATTTPLVQKTFESFFSNQLDKTNHELVLRRKRCGVCEACQLPDCGECNACRAMAKFGGHGRTKKACVRRLCPNMAVEQAEDSEPEDEEEYRQMVERKERDKIDDAVPVKLTGSCNRKISWIGEPIKADATKVYYEKVEIDGSELCVGEVGDPREVYLADRCCHGAPLSSILRKANVERRETVKDWFKLGGKSVDDEFFEDDGKTYFYNKYYERFTARFEDLPEDPICPNELRKHRYCPSCERKTRKDAKDIPKVIGKLMEKSAVVTENNRTEWTCVRWQDYEYKKGMGVFLKPGTFKLKNNFINANTNNKIKLDKVDEDVYPEYYRKSDSNLRGSNVDTGEPFCVGHIAAVTAAGDGPLVVPQDIYIKVNILYRPENTSNRFPQQEDLNVVYWSDEIKEISFSSVIGPCHLVYERNIPHQETLHEWLERDPSRFYFRMAYNKATKEIEDVPQHAAAVGRTDKGKDKGKGKGKSSKPVETNINKYEEVKIRPLRTLDIFAGCGGLSEGLHRSGVAECKWAVENVEAAAHAYSLNNRNCTV
;
A
#
# COMPACT_ATOMS: atom_id res chain seq x y z
N MET A 1 17.57 48.71 -62.37
CA MET A 1 18.39 48.15 -63.47
C MET A 1 17.68 46.91 -64.03
N PHE A 2 18.24 46.27 -65.06
CA PHE A 2 17.74 45.03 -65.69
C PHE A 2 17.49 43.90 -64.66
N GLY A 3 16.59 42.92 -64.87
CA GLY A 3 15.60 42.76 -65.94
C GLY A 3 15.44 41.31 -66.44
N ALA A 4 14.18 40.92 -66.72
CA ALA A 4 13.77 39.81 -67.60
C ALA A 4 13.85 38.33 -67.13
N LYS A 5 12.67 37.64 -67.21
CA LYS A 5 12.43 36.28 -67.81
C LYS A 5 12.94 35.04 -67.02
N ARG A 6 12.40 33.81 -67.15
CA ARG A 6 11.25 33.19 -67.89
C ARG A 6 10.89 31.85 -67.15
N LYS A 7 9.62 31.52 -66.86
CA LYS A 7 8.63 30.69 -67.61
C LYS A 7 8.89 29.17 -67.75
N ARG A 8 7.76 28.41 -67.69
CA ARG A 8 7.44 27.07 -68.25
C ARG A 8 8.05 25.84 -67.54
N SER A 9 7.44 24.65 -67.56
CA SER A 9 6.07 24.16 -67.92
C SER A 9 5.93 22.72 -67.38
N SER A 10 4.82 22.19 -66.85
CA SER A 10 3.37 22.24 -67.18
C SER A 10 2.93 21.34 -68.34
N SER A 11 2.26 20.24 -67.97
CA SER A 11 1.35 19.36 -68.75
C SER A 11 0.49 18.62 -67.69
N GLU A 12 -0.85 18.60 -67.70
CA GLU A 12 -1.77 17.97 -68.68
C GLU A 12 -1.69 16.43 -68.55
N GLU A 13 -2.78 15.63 -68.48
CA GLU A 13 -4.26 15.82 -68.61
C GLU A 13 -4.97 14.66 -67.83
N GLU A 14 -6.09 14.87 -67.13
CA GLU A 14 -7.51 14.56 -67.49
C GLU A 14 -7.96 13.07 -67.51
N ASP A 15 -9.26 12.85 -67.22
CA ASP A 15 -10.11 11.66 -67.44
C ASP A 15 -9.82 10.28 -66.76
N SER A 16 -10.80 9.39 -66.49
CA SER A 16 -12.28 9.54 -66.32
C SER A 16 -12.94 8.27 -65.69
N ASP A 17 -14.26 8.37 -65.45
CA ASP A 17 -15.28 7.30 -65.39
C ASP A 17 -15.38 6.23 -64.27
N ASN A 18 -16.33 6.49 -63.35
CA ASN A 18 -17.61 5.77 -63.24
C ASN A 18 -17.71 4.25 -63.57
N LYS A 19 -17.91 3.40 -62.54
CA LYS A 19 -19.25 2.81 -62.22
C LYS A 19 -19.29 1.78 -61.07
N LYS A 20 -20.19 2.06 -60.12
CA LYS A 20 -21.31 1.21 -59.67
C LYS A 20 -21.20 -0.35 -59.68
N ILE A 21 -21.51 -0.90 -58.48
CA ILE A 21 -22.48 -1.99 -58.19
C ILE A 21 -21.98 -3.44 -58.00
N LYS A 22 -22.52 -4.02 -56.91
CA LYS A 22 -22.72 -5.44 -56.53
C LYS A 22 -21.62 -6.23 -55.83
N CYS A 23 -22.06 -6.87 -54.74
CA CYS A 23 -21.46 -8.07 -54.15
C CYS A 23 -21.59 -9.27 -55.09
N ASN A 24 -20.80 -10.31 -54.84
CA ASN A 24 -21.32 -11.64 -54.52
C ASN A 24 -20.22 -12.51 -53.91
N ASP A 25 -20.66 -13.55 -53.19
CA ASP A 25 -19.84 -14.55 -52.50
C ASP A 25 -19.29 -15.62 -53.47
N SER A 26 -18.30 -16.42 -53.03
CA SER A 26 -18.46 -17.88 -52.89
C SER A 26 -17.17 -18.62 -52.45
N ASP A 27 -17.20 -19.16 -51.23
CA ASP A 27 -17.00 -20.58 -50.87
C ASP A 27 -15.72 -21.38 -51.25
N ILE A 28 -15.25 -22.15 -50.25
CA ILE A 28 -15.22 -23.63 -50.19
C ILE A 28 -14.85 -24.01 -48.72
N ILE A 29 -15.73 -24.61 -47.88
CA ILE A 29 -16.27 -26.00 -47.86
C ILE A 29 -15.19 -26.99 -47.31
N GLU A 30 -15.43 -27.97 -46.41
CA GLU A 30 -16.57 -28.86 -46.03
C GLU A 30 -16.61 -29.03 -44.47
N GLU A 31 -17.76 -29.00 -43.75
CA GLU A 31 -18.69 -30.12 -43.37
C GLU A 31 -18.23 -31.05 -42.19
N ASN A 32 -19.06 -31.73 -41.38
CA ASN A 32 -20.54 -31.91 -41.28
C ASN A 32 -20.95 -32.24 -39.79
N GLU A 33 -22.07 -31.75 -39.22
CA GLU A 33 -23.44 -32.33 -39.12
C GLU A 33 -23.61 -33.68 -38.35
N MET A 34 -24.73 -34.06 -37.69
CA MET A 34 -25.98 -33.46 -37.13
C MET A 34 -26.60 -34.59 -36.19
N LYS A 35 -27.82 -34.71 -35.65
CA LYS A 35 -29.19 -34.12 -35.65
C LYS A 35 -29.68 -34.04 -34.15
N LYS A 36 -30.72 -33.36 -33.62
CA LYS A 36 -32.04 -32.76 -33.99
C LYS A 36 -33.31 -33.58 -33.61
N VAL A 37 -34.25 -32.94 -32.86
CA VAL A 37 -35.76 -33.03 -32.88
C VAL A 37 -36.59 -33.88 -31.85
N ASN A 38 -37.70 -33.28 -31.34
CA ASN A 38 -38.95 -33.83 -30.72
C ASN A 38 -38.95 -34.34 -29.24
N LYS A 39 -40.05 -34.28 -28.42
CA LYS A 39 -41.34 -33.51 -28.44
C LYS A 39 -42.16 -33.65 -27.10
N THR A 40 -42.81 -32.56 -26.62
CA THR A 40 -44.13 -32.41 -25.90
C THR A 40 -44.66 -33.33 -24.76
N MET A 41 -45.60 -32.75 -23.95
CA MET A 41 -46.57 -33.34 -22.98
C MET A 41 -46.04 -33.56 -21.54
N ASP A 42 -46.61 -32.91 -20.51
CA ASP A 42 -47.84 -33.19 -19.71
C ASP A 42 -47.58 -34.29 -18.64
N ASP A 43 -48.15 -34.32 -17.43
CA ASP A 43 -49.31 -33.62 -16.82
C ASP A 43 -49.24 -33.63 -15.26
N THR A 44 -50.07 -32.84 -14.56
CA THR A 44 -50.46 -32.91 -13.10
C THR A 44 -49.38 -32.90 -11.99
N ASN A 45 -49.44 -32.20 -10.84
CA ASN A 45 -50.50 -31.78 -9.88
C ASN A 45 -50.75 -32.78 -8.70
N SER A 46 -51.31 -32.28 -7.58
CA SER A 46 -51.45 -32.86 -6.21
C SER A 46 -50.13 -32.99 -5.42
N THR A 47 -49.91 -32.52 -4.18
CA THR A 47 -50.69 -32.18 -2.93
C THR A 47 -50.64 -33.26 -1.84
N GLU A 48 -50.99 -32.83 -0.61
CA GLU A 48 -50.93 -33.58 0.67
C GLU A 48 -49.48 -33.77 1.18
N ILE A 49 -49.02 -33.18 2.31
CA ILE A 49 -49.63 -32.88 3.62
C ILE A 49 -50.01 -34.15 4.39
N GLU A 50 -49.19 -34.52 5.37
CA GLU A 50 -49.71 -35.04 6.64
C GLU A 50 -48.75 -34.65 7.77
N ASP A 51 -49.23 -33.82 8.70
CA ASP A 51 -48.52 -33.47 9.94
C ASP A 51 -48.55 -34.63 10.95
N LYS A 52 -47.58 -34.66 11.87
CA LYS A 52 -47.80 -35.20 13.23
C LYS A 52 -46.90 -34.51 14.25
N GLU A 53 -47.52 -34.22 15.38
CA GLU A 53 -47.02 -33.45 16.52
C GLU A 53 -46.44 -34.39 17.62
N GLU A 54 -46.45 -33.95 18.88
CA GLU A 54 -45.98 -34.65 20.10
C GLU A 54 -44.45 -34.66 20.24
N ASP A 55 -43.78 -33.61 20.75
CA ASP A 55 -44.07 -32.64 21.83
C ASP A 55 -43.95 -33.20 23.27
N SER A 56 -43.16 -32.52 24.11
CA SER A 56 -43.22 -32.54 25.58
C SER A 56 -42.22 -31.57 26.24
N ASN A 57 -42.77 -30.55 26.90
CA ASN A 57 -42.43 -30.13 28.28
C ASN A 57 -41.05 -29.47 28.58
N GLU A 58 -40.93 -28.45 29.46
CA GLU A 58 -41.94 -27.68 30.23
C GLU A 58 -41.29 -26.39 30.82
N GLU A 59 -42.11 -25.33 31.02
CA GLU A 59 -42.02 -24.28 32.08
C GLU A 59 -40.75 -23.38 32.19
N CYS A 60 -40.71 -22.16 32.76
CA CYS A 60 -41.64 -21.06 33.18
C CYS A 60 -40.70 -19.89 33.61
N GLU A 61 -41.01 -18.59 33.82
CA GLU A 61 -42.12 -17.61 33.70
C GLU A 61 -41.48 -16.20 34.00
N LYS A 62 -42.06 -14.99 34.13
CA LYS A 62 -43.39 -14.32 34.13
C LYS A 62 -43.17 -12.78 33.92
N GLU A 63 -44.10 -11.82 33.83
CA GLU A 63 -45.58 -11.76 33.87
C GLU A 63 -46.10 -10.58 33.00
N GLU A 64 -47.42 -10.42 32.95
CA GLU A 64 -48.23 -9.50 32.13
C GLU A 64 -48.07 -7.98 32.52
N TYR A 65 -48.57 -6.97 31.79
CA TYR A 65 -49.99 -6.69 31.54
C TYR A 65 -50.31 -5.90 30.27
N SER A 66 -51.57 -5.98 29.84
CA SER A 66 -52.14 -5.41 28.61
C SER A 66 -52.86 -4.07 28.82
N ASN A 67 -53.18 -3.38 27.71
CA ASN A 67 -54.60 -3.21 27.37
C ASN A 67 -54.84 -2.96 25.86
N GLU A 68 -56.07 -3.24 25.42
CA GLU A 68 -56.52 -3.23 24.02
C GLU A 68 -57.07 -1.85 23.58
N LYS A 69 -57.16 -1.56 22.26
CA LYS A 69 -58.43 -1.61 21.47
C LYS A 69 -58.44 -0.84 20.13
N THR A 70 -58.65 -1.60 19.04
CA THR A 70 -59.63 -1.41 17.94
C THR A 70 -59.73 -0.06 17.18
N ASN A 71 -60.02 0.01 15.87
CA ASN A 71 -60.49 -1.03 14.94
C ASN A 71 -60.30 -0.66 13.45
N ASN A 72 -60.46 -1.69 12.61
CA ASN A 72 -60.90 -1.67 11.20
C ASN A 72 -60.04 -0.97 10.13
N GLU A 73 -59.40 -1.80 9.29
CA GLU A 73 -59.89 -2.16 7.94
C GLU A 73 -60.63 -1.06 7.14
N SER A 74 -60.34 -0.85 5.85
CA SER A 74 -60.53 -1.93 4.86
C SER A 74 -59.92 -1.67 3.48
N ASN A 75 -59.19 -2.69 3.00
CA ASN A 75 -59.11 -3.25 1.65
C ASN A 75 -59.28 -2.37 0.38
N CYS A 76 -58.22 -2.42 -0.44
CA CYS A 76 -58.20 -2.92 -1.83
C CYS A 76 -59.15 -2.34 -2.89
N THR A 77 -58.60 -2.03 -4.07
CA THR A 77 -58.68 -3.00 -5.18
C THR A 77 -57.61 -2.76 -6.25
N GLU A 78 -57.25 -3.83 -6.94
CA GLU A 78 -56.33 -3.87 -8.07
C GLU A 78 -57.05 -3.44 -9.37
N ASN A 79 -56.35 -2.94 -10.40
CA ASN A 79 -55.96 -3.78 -11.55
C ASN A 79 -55.39 -3.03 -12.78
N ASP A 80 -54.59 -3.80 -13.53
CA ASP A 80 -54.45 -3.84 -14.99
C ASP A 80 -53.97 -2.64 -15.85
N SER A 81 -52.78 -2.87 -16.43
CA SER A 81 -52.58 -3.10 -17.87
C SER A 81 -51.83 -2.05 -18.75
N GLU A 82 -50.71 -2.54 -19.28
CA GLU A 82 -50.30 -2.53 -20.70
C GLU A 82 -49.93 -1.24 -21.49
N LEU A 83 -48.65 -1.26 -21.91
CA LEU A 83 -48.14 -1.02 -23.28
C LEU A 83 -47.91 0.42 -23.83
N LYS A 84 -46.60 0.69 -23.99
CA LYS A 84 -45.88 1.02 -25.26
C LYS A 84 -45.49 2.46 -25.65
N ASP A 85 -44.26 2.46 -26.19
CA ASP A 85 -43.65 3.30 -27.22
C ASP A 85 -43.41 4.80 -26.97
N ALA A 86 -42.11 5.15 -26.97
CA ALA A 86 -41.63 6.52 -26.92
C ALA A 86 -41.74 7.24 -28.28
N LYS A 87 -42.01 8.55 -28.23
CA LYS A 87 -41.71 9.50 -29.31
C LYS A 87 -41.20 10.81 -28.74
N VAL A 88 -40.29 11.44 -29.47
CA VAL A 88 -39.57 12.66 -29.08
C VAL A 88 -40.17 13.86 -29.83
N VAL A 89 -39.84 15.08 -29.36
CA VAL A 89 -39.76 16.38 -30.09
C VAL A 89 -40.74 17.49 -29.61
N THR A 90 -40.13 18.56 -29.07
CA THR A 90 -40.57 19.98 -28.87
C THR A 90 -41.75 20.36 -27.97
N ASP A 91 -41.40 21.14 -26.94
CA ASP A 91 -41.90 22.49 -26.57
C ASP A 91 -43.42 22.77 -26.46
N ILE A 92 -43.86 23.11 -25.24
CA ILE A 92 -44.12 24.51 -24.79
C ILE A 92 -44.58 24.54 -23.31
N ASN A 93 -44.20 25.60 -22.60
CA ASN A 93 -44.56 25.89 -21.20
C ASN A 93 -46.03 25.63 -20.81
N LYS A 94 -46.22 25.02 -19.62
CA LYS A 94 -47.25 25.43 -18.65
C LYS A 94 -46.88 24.98 -17.23
N ASN A 95 -47.12 25.87 -16.26
CA ASN A 95 -46.70 25.68 -14.87
C ASN A 95 -47.51 24.59 -14.17
N CYS A 96 -46.86 23.84 -13.27
CA CYS A 96 -47.50 23.28 -12.09
C CYS A 96 -46.74 23.79 -10.85
N THR A 97 -47.34 24.70 -10.09
CA THR A 97 -46.74 25.32 -8.90
C THR A 97 -47.24 24.66 -7.62
N THR A 98 -46.35 23.97 -6.91
CA THR A 98 -46.57 23.60 -5.51
C THR A 98 -45.33 23.87 -4.67
N GLN A 99 -45.39 24.99 -3.93
CA GLN A 99 -44.75 25.19 -2.62
C GLN A 99 -43.21 25.16 -2.54
N SER A 100 -42.56 26.17 -3.12
CA SER A 100 -41.39 26.78 -2.48
C SER A 100 -41.88 27.84 -1.48
N ALA A 101 -41.84 27.53 -0.18
CA ALA A 101 -41.99 28.54 0.86
C ALA A 101 -40.64 29.25 1.10
N ASP A 102 -40.67 30.55 1.37
CA ASP A 102 -39.48 31.40 1.26
C ASP A 102 -38.37 31.10 2.25
N ARG A 103 -37.13 31.19 1.76
CA ARG A 103 -35.89 31.23 2.56
C ARG A 103 -35.24 32.61 2.41
N GLU A 104 -35.96 33.64 2.83
CA GLU A 104 -35.42 35.01 2.91
C GLU A 104 -34.16 35.04 3.79
N ARG A 105 -33.21 35.91 3.42
CA ARG A 105 -31.96 36.14 4.13
C ARG A 105 -31.80 37.63 4.40
N CYS A 106 -31.10 38.00 5.47
CA CYS A 106 -30.69 39.37 5.70
C CYS A 106 -29.72 39.81 4.58
N ASP A 107 -29.99 40.94 3.92
CA ASP A 107 -29.13 41.52 2.88
C ASP A 107 -27.74 41.96 3.39
N ILE A 108 -27.54 42.03 4.72
CA ILE A 108 -26.27 42.43 5.36
C ILE A 108 -25.49 41.21 5.85
N CYS A 109 -25.99 40.48 6.85
CA CYS A 109 -25.27 39.33 7.43
C CYS A 109 -25.52 37.98 6.72
N GLY A 110 -26.41 37.91 5.73
CA GLY A 110 -26.70 36.68 4.98
C GLY A 110 -27.43 35.57 5.76
N GLN A 111 -27.71 35.76 7.06
CA GLN A 111 -28.46 34.81 7.89
C GLN A 111 -29.90 34.64 7.39
N TYR A 112 -30.46 33.43 7.51
CA TYR A 112 -31.85 33.17 7.12
C TYR A 112 -32.82 33.75 8.15
N LEU A 113 -33.70 34.65 7.71
CA LEU A 113 -34.67 35.33 8.58
C LEU A 113 -35.75 34.36 9.13
N ASN A 114 -36.00 33.29 8.38
CA ASN A 114 -36.98 32.24 8.71
C ASN A 114 -36.37 31.07 9.52
N ASN A 115 -35.15 31.22 10.08
CA ASN A 115 -34.58 30.21 10.96
C ASN A 115 -34.96 30.46 12.44
N SER A 116 -35.20 29.40 13.21
CA SER A 116 -35.49 29.48 14.65
C SER A 116 -34.32 30.01 15.47
N ASP A 117 -33.10 29.85 14.97
CA ASP A 117 -31.86 30.01 15.74
C ASP A 117 -31.23 31.40 15.56
N ILE A 118 -31.92 32.34 14.90
CA ILE A 118 -31.43 33.71 14.70
C ILE A 118 -31.57 34.51 16.00
N ILE A 119 -30.44 34.93 16.58
CA ILE A 119 -30.39 35.62 17.86
C ILE A 119 -30.37 37.13 17.63
N TYR A 120 -31.37 37.85 18.16
CA TYR A 120 -31.44 39.30 18.09
C TYR A 120 -30.65 39.96 19.23
N TYR A 121 -29.97 41.06 18.90
CA TYR A 121 -29.25 41.87 19.86
C TYR A 121 -30.22 42.57 20.82
N GLN A 122 -30.00 42.42 22.13
CA GLN A 122 -30.91 42.88 23.18
C GLN A 122 -30.78 44.39 23.51
N GLY A 123 -29.92 45.12 22.79
CA GLY A 123 -29.66 46.55 22.97
C GLY A 123 -28.44 46.88 23.83
N HIS A 124 -28.07 48.15 23.85
CA HIS A 124 -26.82 48.64 24.43
C HIS A 124 -26.80 48.62 25.97
N PRO A 125 -25.61 48.47 26.59
CA PRO A 125 -25.44 48.67 28.02
C PRO A 125 -25.97 50.03 28.51
N GLN A 126 -26.51 50.08 29.73
CA GLN A 126 -27.02 51.30 30.31
C GLN A 126 -25.90 52.35 30.43
N ASN A 127 -26.18 53.59 29.98
CA ASN A 127 -25.25 54.71 29.90
C ASN A 127 -24.05 54.50 28.94
N ALA A 128 -24.15 53.59 27.96
CA ALA A 128 -23.09 53.35 26.99
C ALA A 128 -22.72 54.61 26.17
N VAL A 129 -21.41 54.86 26.06
CA VAL A 129 -20.83 55.94 25.27
C VAL A 129 -20.27 55.45 23.93
N GLU A 130 -20.01 56.39 23.02
CA GLU A 130 -19.42 56.09 21.71
C GLU A 130 -17.91 55.84 21.81
N GLU A 131 -17.38 55.04 20.88
CA GLU A 131 -16.02 54.51 20.86
C GLU A 131 -14.93 55.55 21.17
N PHE A 132 -14.89 56.64 20.42
CA PHE A 132 -13.89 57.71 20.60
C PHE A 132 -14.04 58.45 21.93
N ILE A 133 -15.24 58.49 22.54
CA ILE A 133 -15.45 59.05 23.88
C ILE A 133 -14.87 58.09 24.92
N ALA A 134 -15.15 56.80 24.78
CA ALA A 134 -14.70 55.76 25.69
C ALA A 134 -13.16 55.70 25.77
N LEU A 135 -12.48 55.74 24.63
CA LEU A 135 -11.02 55.71 24.53
C LEU A 135 -10.33 56.91 25.21
N THR A 136 -11.01 58.04 25.38
CA THR A 136 -10.46 59.22 26.10
C THR A 136 -10.61 59.15 27.63
N ASN A 137 -11.18 58.08 28.18
CA ASN A 137 -11.42 57.94 29.61
C ASN A 137 -10.13 57.64 30.39
N GLU A 138 -9.88 58.41 31.46
CA GLU A 138 -8.72 58.27 32.34
C GLU A 138 -8.52 56.84 32.89
N LYS A 139 -9.58 56.04 33.03
CA LYS A 139 -9.49 54.62 33.46
C LYS A 139 -8.82 53.69 32.44
N LEU A 140 -8.74 54.07 31.16
CA LEU A 140 -8.09 53.27 30.11
C LEU A 140 -6.65 53.73 29.82
N LEU A 141 -6.30 54.97 30.18
CA LEU A 141 -5.00 55.55 29.88
C LEU A 141 -3.91 54.97 30.78
N LEU A 142 -2.98 54.22 30.19
CA LEU A 142 -1.72 53.88 30.85
C LEU A 142 -0.85 55.14 30.99
N ALA A 143 -0.49 55.48 32.22
CA ALA A 143 0.38 56.61 32.54
C ALA A 143 1.85 56.30 32.23
N SER A 144 2.17 56.20 30.94
CA SER A 144 3.52 56.01 30.41
C SER A 144 4.26 57.35 30.25
N GLY A 145 5.59 57.32 30.39
CA GLY A 145 6.46 58.51 30.35
C GLY A 145 6.78 59.03 28.94
N ASP A 146 7.65 60.05 28.90
CA ASP A 146 8.01 60.81 27.70
C ASP A 146 8.51 59.99 26.49
N GLU A 147 8.18 60.53 25.29
CA GLU A 147 8.75 60.23 23.96
C GLU A 147 8.60 58.78 23.42
N GLY A 148 7.44 58.53 22.79
CA GLY A 148 7.18 57.40 21.88
C GLY A 148 6.38 57.86 20.62
N ASP A 149 6.38 57.05 19.56
CA ASP A 149 5.80 57.43 18.25
C ASP A 149 4.26 57.63 18.28
N ILE A 150 3.79 58.71 17.64
CA ILE A 150 2.40 59.21 17.69
C ILE A 150 1.48 58.45 16.70
N MET A 151 1.78 57.18 16.40
CA MET A 151 1.25 56.46 15.22
C MET A 151 0.66 55.07 15.51
N GLU A 152 0.58 54.65 16.78
CA GLU A 152 0.04 53.34 17.18
C GLU A 152 -1.37 53.47 17.79
N ARG A 153 -2.27 52.52 17.48
CA ARG A 153 -3.67 52.55 17.95
C ARG A 153 -3.74 52.22 19.46
N PRO A 154 -4.65 52.84 20.23
CA PRO A 154 -4.84 52.48 21.63
C PRO A 154 -5.37 51.05 21.78
N GLN A 155 -4.61 50.20 22.46
CA GLN A 155 -4.98 48.82 22.77
C GLN A 155 -5.70 48.74 24.13
N THR A 156 -6.86 48.10 24.17
CA THR A 156 -7.70 47.94 25.38
C THR A 156 -8.33 46.55 25.44
N ASN A 157 -8.92 46.19 26.58
CA ASN A 157 -9.67 44.93 26.73
C ASN A 157 -11.19 45.22 26.67
N ILE A 158 -12.00 44.28 26.20
CA ILE A 158 -13.47 44.38 26.21
C ILE A 158 -14.13 43.12 26.78
N THR A 159 -15.12 43.29 27.66
CA THR A 159 -15.90 42.20 28.27
C THR A 159 -17.40 42.43 28.16
N GLY A 160 -18.20 41.39 28.38
CA GLY A 160 -19.65 41.39 28.17
C GLY A 160 -20.05 41.70 26.72
N PHE A 161 -19.19 41.37 25.76
CA PHE A 161 -19.32 41.87 24.38
C PHE A 161 -20.36 41.11 23.55
N SER A 162 -20.97 41.81 22.60
CA SER A 162 -21.88 41.26 21.58
C SER A 162 -21.53 41.87 20.22
N ILE A 163 -21.49 41.07 19.15
CA ILE A 163 -21.20 41.51 17.78
C ILE A 163 -22.46 41.38 16.93
N PHE A 164 -22.82 42.41 16.16
CA PHE A 164 -24.09 42.50 15.44
C PHE A 164 -24.01 43.25 14.10
N ASP A 165 -24.99 43.01 13.21
CA ASP A 165 -25.19 43.77 11.97
C ASP A 165 -26.07 45.02 12.18
N GLN A 166 -26.19 45.86 11.14
CA GLN A 166 -26.99 47.09 11.20
C GLN A 166 -28.52 46.86 11.34
N HIS A 167 -29.00 45.62 11.25
CA HIS A 167 -30.38 45.24 11.52
C HIS A 167 -30.57 44.66 12.94
N GLY A 168 -29.50 44.50 13.71
CA GLY A 168 -29.53 43.99 15.08
C GLY A 168 -29.50 42.47 15.20
N HIS A 169 -29.08 41.74 14.17
CA HIS A 169 -28.81 40.29 14.29
C HIS A 169 -27.44 40.09 14.92
N LEU A 170 -27.33 39.23 15.95
CA LEU A 170 -26.02 38.80 16.44
C LEU A 170 -25.31 37.98 15.36
N CYS A 171 -24.04 38.28 15.11
CA CYS A 171 -23.29 37.75 13.98
C CYS A 171 -21.99 37.07 14.44
N PRO A 172 -21.75 35.78 14.15
CA PRO A 172 -20.49 35.13 14.46
C PRO A 172 -19.37 35.74 13.59
N ILE A 173 -18.29 36.18 14.24
CA ILE A 173 -17.19 36.89 13.57
C ILE A 173 -16.46 36.02 12.54
N ASP A 174 -16.34 34.72 12.79
CA ASP A 174 -15.73 33.74 11.89
C ASP A 174 -16.66 33.31 10.74
N GLY A 175 -17.78 34.00 10.53
CA GLY A 175 -18.68 33.83 9.39
C GLY A 175 -18.14 34.35 8.05
N GLY A 176 -16.99 35.03 8.03
CA GLY A 176 -16.39 35.62 6.82
C GLY A 176 -16.98 37.00 6.44
N LEU A 177 -17.65 37.67 7.38
CA LEU A 177 -18.33 38.95 7.16
C LEU A 177 -17.34 40.11 7.03
N VAL A 178 -16.33 40.17 7.91
CA VAL A 178 -15.28 41.21 7.90
C VAL A 178 -14.49 41.13 6.59
N GLU A 179 -14.12 39.92 6.17
CA GLU A 179 -13.42 39.61 4.92
C GLU A 179 -14.24 39.91 3.66
N SER A 180 -15.55 40.11 3.81
CA SER A 180 -16.49 40.49 2.76
C SER A 180 -16.86 41.98 2.76
N ASP A 181 -16.17 42.82 3.56
CA ASP A 181 -16.45 44.26 3.75
C ASP A 181 -17.87 44.54 4.30
N VAL A 182 -18.43 43.59 5.07
CA VAL A 182 -19.74 43.74 5.72
C VAL A 182 -19.56 44.48 7.05
N ARG A 183 -20.24 45.61 7.19
CA ARG A 183 -20.18 46.48 8.37
C ARG A 183 -20.92 45.87 9.56
N ILE A 184 -20.18 45.11 10.37
CA ILE A 184 -20.57 44.64 11.70
C ILE A 184 -19.93 45.52 12.79
N TYR A 185 -20.64 45.64 13.91
CA TYR A 185 -20.31 46.49 15.06
C TYR A 185 -20.33 45.66 16.34
N MET A 186 -19.74 46.20 17.41
CA MET A 186 -19.83 45.58 18.73
C MET A 186 -20.27 46.56 19.82
N SER A 187 -20.68 46.00 20.95
CA SER A 187 -21.02 46.72 22.17
C SER A 187 -20.73 45.84 23.38
N GLY A 188 -20.42 46.44 24.52
CA GLY A 188 -19.93 45.74 25.71
C GLY A 188 -19.34 46.72 26.71
N TYR A 189 -18.29 46.31 27.42
CA TYR A 189 -17.63 47.13 28.42
C TYR A 189 -16.11 47.14 28.23
N LEU A 190 -15.51 48.31 28.00
CA LEU A 190 -14.05 48.47 27.90
C LEU A 190 -13.39 48.46 29.28
N LYS A 191 -12.17 47.90 29.33
CA LYS A 191 -11.32 47.82 30.51
C LYS A 191 -9.87 48.12 30.11
N SER A 192 -9.07 48.60 31.07
CA SER A 192 -7.63 48.77 30.86
C SER A 192 -6.98 47.45 30.43
N ILE A 193 -5.97 47.51 29.56
CA ILE A 193 -5.24 46.33 29.08
C ILE A 193 -4.59 45.52 30.24
N CYS A 194 -4.28 46.20 31.35
CA CYS A 194 -3.71 45.58 32.56
C CYS A 194 -4.77 45.04 33.56
N ALA A 195 -6.05 44.93 33.18
CA ALA A 195 -7.10 44.45 34.08
C ALA A 195 -7.15 42.90 34.17
N ASP A 196 -6.79 42.34 35.34
CA ASP A 196 -6.83 40.89 35.61
C ASP A 196 -8.26 40.29 35.62
N SER A 197 -9.27 41.12 35.91
CA SER A 197 -10.67 40.71 36.05
C SER A 197 -11.36 40.60 34.68
N GLN A 198 -11.90 39.42 34.36
CA GLN A 198 -12.73 39.21 33.17
C GLN A 198 -14.20 39.62 33.37
N GLU A 199 -14.66 39.81 34.60
CA GLU A 199 -16.05 40.19 34.90
C GLU A 199 -16.29 41.70 34.73
N ILE A 200 -17.56 42.10 34.68
CA ILE A 200 -17.97 43.51 34.66
C ILE A 200 -17.87 44.06 36.10
N ASP A 201 -17.13 45.15 36.28
CA ASP A 201 -16.81 45.78 37.57
C ASP A 201 -16.85 47.32 37.49
N GLU A 202 -16.53 48.02 38.59
CA GLU A 202 -16.62 49.50 38.68
C GLU A 202 -15.66 50.25 37.73
N ASP A 203 -14.64 49.57 37.19
CA ASP A 203 -13.70 50.11 36.21
C ASP A 203 -14.07 49.78 34.75
N SER A 204 -15.16 49.04 34.55
CA SER A 204 -15.67 48.63 33.23
C SER A 204 -16.54 49.74 32.60
N ILE A 205 -16.10 50.33 31.48
CA ILE A 205 -16.78 51.46 30.81
C ILE A 205 -17.77 50.92 29.76
N PRO A 206 -19.09 51.17 29.89
CA PRO A 206 -20.07 50.72 28.89
C PRO A 206 -19.90 51.43 27.55
N VAL A 207 -19.87 50.67 26.46
CA VAL A 207 -19.70 51.18 25.08
C VAL A 207 -20.72 50.62 24.10
N LYS A 208 -21.08 51.46 23.13
CA LYS A 208 -22.02 51.15 22.04
C LYS A 208 -21.41 51.43 20.66
N ASP A 209 -21.91 50.71 19.66
CA ASP A 209 -21.65 50.95 18.23
C ASP A 209 -20.16 51.02 17.84
N VAL A 210 -19.31 50.30 18.56
CA VAL A 210 -17.85 50.26 18.35
C VAL A 210 -17.56 49.57 17.02
N GLY A 211 -16.83 50.24 16.13
CA GLY A 211 -16.56 49.79 14.78
C GLY A 211 -16.98 50.78 13.67
N PRO A 212 -17.12 50.30 12.42
CA PRO A 212 -17.13 48.90 12.01
C PRO A 212 -15.80 48.17 12.27
N ILE A 213 -15.90 46.86 12.52
CA ILE A 213 -14.71 45.99 12.68
C ILE A 213 -14.01 45.89 11.30
N ILE A 214 -12.72 46.21 11.25
CA ILE A 214 -11.92 46.24 10.02
C ILE A 214 -11.15 44.93 9.83
N GLU A 215 -10.59 44.40 10.92
CA GLU A 215 -9.73 43.23 10.93
C GLU A 215 -9.80 42.51 12.28
N TRP A 216 -9.46 41.23 12.30
CA TRP A 216 -9.44 40.40 13.50
C TRP A 216 -8.32 39.36 13.45
N PHE A 217 -7.71 39.09 14.59
CA PHE A 217 -6.55 38.19 14.71
C PHE A 217 -6.52 37.47 16.05
N ILE A 218 -5.73 36.39 16.14
CA ILE A 218 -5.69 35.48 17.29
C ILE A 218 -4.23 35.27 17.72
N HIS A 219 -3.97 35.42 19.01
CA HIS A 219 -2.64 35.25 19.62
C HIS A 219 -2.71 34.36 20.89
N GLY A 220 -1.56 34.02 21.48
CA GLY A 220 -1.45 33.00 22.55
C GLY A 220 -0.96 31.62 22.10
N PHE A 221 -0.41 31.53 20.88
CA PHE A 221 0.17 30.31 20.30
C PHE A 221 1.69 30.24 20.57
N ASP A 222 2.05 30.31 21.85
CA ASP A 222 3.43 30.33 22.36
C ASP A 222 3.69 29.29 23.47
N GLY A 223 2.80 28.31 23.62
CA GLY A 223 2.73 27.39 24.77
C GLY A 223 1.94 27.94 25.98
N GLY A 224 1.40 29.17 25.89
CA GLY A 224 0.51 29.73 26.90
C GLY A 224 -0.84 28.99 27.03
N THR A 225 -1.45 29.11 28.21
CA THR A 225 -2.70 28.45 28.60
C THR A 225 -3.98 29.18 28.18
N ARG A 226 -3.86 30.31 27.46
CA ARG A 226 -4.99 31.14 27.00
C ARG A 226 -4.73 31.60 25.58
N ASN A 227 -5.75 31.50 24.74
CA ASN A 227 -5.76 32.12 23.42
C ASN A 227 -6.56 33.42 23.52
N CYS A 228 -6.09 34.49 22.87
CA CYS A 228 -6.74 35.80 22.89
C CYS A 228 -7.12 36.21 21.47
N ILE A 229 -8.31 36.76 21.31
CA ILE A 229 -8.84 37.27 20.05
C ILE A 229 -8.85 38.79 20.14
N THR A 230 -8.27 39.47 19.15
CA THR A 230 -8.22 40.94 19.11
C THR A 230 -8.95 41.44 17.88
N LEU A 231 -9.80 42.46 18.07
CA LEU A 231 -10.54 43.14 17.01
C LEU A 231 -9.98 44.55 16.83
N SER A 232 -9.83 45.01 15.59
CA SER A 232 -9.29 46.33 15.26
C SER A 232 -10.29 47.15 14.45
N THR A 233 -10.36 48.44 14.77
CA THR A 233 -11.29 49.43 14.19
C THR A 233 -10.51 50.61 13.59
N GLU A 234 -11.18 51.69 13.20
CA GLU A 234 -10.49 52.93 12.83
C GLU A 234 -9.78 53.58 14.05
N PHE A 235 -10.34 53.43 15.26
CA PHE A 235 -9.92 54.19 16.45
C PHE A 235 -9.10 53.40 17.48
N GLY A 236 -9.16 52.06 17.51
CA GLY A 236 -8.50 51.28 18.57
C GLY A 236 -8.39 49.78 18.28
N GLU A 237 -7.78 49.07 19.22
CA GLU A 237 -7.70 47.60 19.22
C GLU A 237 -8.25 47.04 20.54
N TYR A 238 -8.96 45.92 20.45
CA TYR A 238 -9.83 45.41 21.51
C TYR A 238 -9.63 43.91 21.72
N ASN A 239 -8.95 43.55 22.81
CA ASN A 239 -8.78 42.18 23.24
C ASN A 239 -10.09 41.66 23.86
N LEU A 240 -10.66 40.61 23.27
CA LEU A 240 -11.88 39.99 23.75
C LEU A 240 -11.61 39.20 25.05
N LEU A 241 -12.35 39.51 26.10
CA LEU A 241 -12.40 38.76 27.35
C LEU A 241 -13.61 37.81 27.34
N LYS A 242 -14.64 38.09 28.14
CA LYS A 242 -15.84 37.25 28.28
C LYS A 242 -16.96 37.76 27.36
N PRO A 243 -17.61 36.91 26.54
CA PRO A 243 -18.78 37.31 25.75
C PRO A 243 -20.00 37.62 26.64
N SER A 244 -21.01 38.28 26.07
CA SER A 244 -22.33 38.40 26.70
C SER A 244 -23.06 37.05 26.68
N GLU A 245 -23.97 36.82 27.64
CA GLU A 245 -24.73 35.57 27.77
C GLU A 245 -25.49 35.19 26.47
N ALA A 246 -26.02 36.18 25.76
CA ALA A 246 -26.71 35.98 24.49
C ALA A 246 -25.76 35.73 23.29
N TYR A 247 -24.48 36.09 23.40
CA TYR A 247 -23.47 35.94 22.34
C TYR A 247 -22.58 34.71 22.55
N THR A 248 -22.47 34.16 23.78
CA THR A 248 -21.68 32.95 24.09
C THR A 248 -21.89 31.80 23.09
N PRO A 249 -23.12 31.38 22.72
CA PRO A 249 -23.31 30.23 21.82
C PRO A 249 -22.75 30.42 20.41
N LEU A 250 -22.52 31.67 19.98
CA LEU A 250 -21.89 31.98 18.70
C LEU A 250 -20.35 31.86 18.77
N MET A 251 -19.76 31.93 19.96
CA MET A 251 -18.33 31.76 20.19
C MET A 251 -17.91 30.29 20.28
N ASP A 252 -18.80 29.36 20.65
CA ASP A 252 -18.47 27.94 20.84
C ASP A 252 -17.74 27.33 19.64
N ASN A 253 -18.25 27.55 18.42
CA ASN A 253 -17.63 27.05 17.19
C ASN A 253 -16.24 27.66 16.93
N LEU A 254 -16.01 28.89 17.38
CA LEU A 254 -14.72 29.57 17.25
C LEU A 254 -13.71 29.06 18.30
N TYR A 255 -14.13 28.81 19.54
CA TYR A 255 -13.28 28.15 20.54
C TYR A 255 -12.87 26.74 20.10
N GLU A 256 -13.78 25.96 19.51
CA GLU A 256 -13.45 24.65 18.92
C GLU A 256 -12.37 24.79 17.82
N LYS A 257 -12.54 25.71 16.87
CA LYS A 257 -11.56 25.98 15.79
C LYS A 257 -10.20 26.41 16.31
N ILE A 258 -10.18 27.30 17.31
CA ILE A 258 -8.95 27.84 17.92
C ILE A 258 -8.15 26.73 18.59
N TRP A 259 -8.77 25.95 19.47
CA TRP A 259 -8.07 24.89 20.21
C TRP A 259 -7.67 23.71 19.33
N LEU A 260 -8.49 23.32 18.35
CA LEU A 260 -8.07 22.36 17.32
C LEU A 260 -6.83 22.86 16.56
N SER A 261 -6.83 24.12 16.12
CA SER A 261 -5.70 24.69 15.39
C SER A 261 -4.46 24.85 16.27
N LYS A 262 -4.60 25.13 17.57
CA LYS A 262 -3.51 25.16 18.55
C LYS A 262 -2.87 23.78 18.70
N VAL A 263 -3.66 22.80 19.10
CA VAL A 263 -3.19 21.42 19.38
C VAL A 263 -2.58 20.80 18.13
N VAL A 264 -3.20 20.97 16.96
CA VAL A 264 -2.66 20.47 15.69
C VAL A 264 -1.34 21.16 15.35
N VAL A 265 -1.25 22.49 15.38
CA VAL A 265 -0.01 23.18 14.97
C VAL A 265 1.14 22.95 15.96
N GLU A 266 0.89 23.05 17.27
CA GLU A 266 1.92 22.78 18.30
C GLU A 266 2.43 21.32 18.18
N TYR A 267 1.55 20.36 17.90
CA TYR A 267 1.93 18.97 17.62
C TYR A 267 2.72 18.80 16.32
N LEU A 268 2.32 19.43 15.20
CA LEU A 268 3.07 19.32 13.94
C LEU A 268 4.45 19.98 14.05
N GLU A 269 4.57 21.16 14.67
CA GLU A 269 5.87 21.83 14.83
C GLU A 269 6.83 20.99 15.70
N GLU A 270 6.38 20.36 16.79
CA GLU A 270 7.26 19.47 17.56
C GLU A 270 7.54 18.13 16.85
N TYR A 271 6.52 17.45 16.31
CA TYR A 271 6.61 16.03 15.92
C TYR A 271 6.69 15.74 14.41
N HIS A 272 6.70 16.74 13.51
CA HIS A 272 6.83 16.54 12.05
C HIS A 272 7.95 15.55 11.65
N TYR A 273 9.06 15.52 12.38
CA TYR A 273 10.20 14.63 12.11
C TYR A 273 9.89 13.12 12.27
N LEU A 274 8.79 12.76 12.93
CA LEU A 274 8.31 11.37 13.05
C LEU A 274 7.43 10.91 11.88
N GLN A 275 7.07 11.82 10.96
CA GLN A 275 6.03 11.58 9.94
C GLN A 275 4.72 11.04 10.54
N PRO A 276 4.11 11.76 11.50
CA PRO A 276 3.01 11.25 12.32
C PRO A 276 1.78 10.87 11.48
N THR A 277 1.11 9.79 11.90
CA THR A 277 -0.07 9.23 11.24
C THR A 277 -1.36 9.93 11.68
N TYR A 278 -2.45 9.69 10.96
CA TYR A 278 -3.76 10.21 11.30
C TYR A 278 -4.20 9.81 12.73
N GLU A 279 -3.97 8.55 13.09
CA GLU A 279 -4.30 8.00 14.42
C GLU A 279 -3.51 8.69 15.54
N ASP A 280 -2.23 9.04 15.31
CA ASP A 280 -1.41 9.76 16.30
C ASP A 280 -1.99 11.16 16.56
N LEU A 281 -2.41 11.85 15.49
CA LEU A 281 -3.02 13.18 15.57
C LEU A 281 -4.37 13.15 16.32
N VAL A 282 -5.23 12.19 15.99
CA VAL A 282 -6.51 11.97 16.71
C VAL A 282 -6.26 11.59 18.17
N GLY A 283 -5.24 10.77 18.44
CA GLY A 283 -4.84 10.38 19.79
C GLY A 283 -4.45 11.57 20.68
N ILE A 284 -3.75 12.57 20.15
CA ILE A 284 -3.39 13.81 20.87
C ILE A 284 -4.59 14.74 21.02
N ILE A 285 -5.43 14.86 19.99
CA ILE A 285 -6.67 15.66 20.06
C ILE A 285 -7.62 15.11 21.13
N CYS A 286 -7.86 13.80 21.18
CA CYS A 286 -8.75 13.17 22.17
C CYS A 286 -8.24 13.23 23.62
N GLN A 287 -6.98 13.59 23.84
CA GLN A 287 -6.41 13.88 25.16
C GLN A 287 -6.58 15.35 25.59
N SER A 288 -6.92 16.23 24.66
CA SER A 288 -6.99 17.69 24.86
C SER A 288 -8.39 18.17 25.28
N VAL A 289 -8.45 19.32 25.96
CA VAL A 289 -9.67 19.94 26.49
C VAL A 289 -9.75 21.42 26.10
N ILE A 290 -10.98 21.96 26.05
CA ILE A 290 -11.27 23.37 25.77
C ILE A 290 -11.73 24.04 27.07
N PRO A 291 -10.90 24.89 27.72
CA PRO A 291 -11.25 25.54 28.99
C PRO A 291 -12.50 26.42 28.91
N GLU A 292 -12.67 27.19 27.83
CA GLU A 292 -13.79 28.11 27.62
C GLU A 292 -15.14 27.38 27.45
N LEU A 293 -15.11 26.05 27.21
CA LEU A 293 -16.29 25.19 27.07
C LEU A 293 -16.47 24.24 28.27
N ASN A 294 -16.09 24.68 29.48
CA ASN A 294 -16.14 23.90 30.72
C ASN A 294 -15.31 22.59 30.64
N ASP A 295 -14.05 22.71 30.19
CA ASP A 295 -13.11 21.60 29.97
C ASP A 295 -13.66 20.50 29.04
N LYS A 296 -14.49 20.88 28.06
CA LYS A 296 -15.00 19.98 27.02
C LYS A 296 -13.82 19.26 26.32
N LYS A 297 -13.80 17.93 26.40
CA LYS A 297 -12.86 17.11 25.64
C LYS A 297 -13.07 17.28 24.14
N MET A 298 -11.98 17.38 23.41
CA MET A 298 -11.97 17.41 21.95
C MET A 298 -12.17 16.00 21.40
N SER A 299 -12.73 15.87 20.19
CA SER A 299 -13.01 14.59 19.54
C SER A 299 -12.64 14.60 18.05
N GLU A 300 -12.58 13.41 17.45
CA GLU A 300 -12.39 13.25 16.01
C GLU A 300 -13.49 13.95 15.19
N GLU A 301 -14.75 13.83 15.62
CA GLU A 301 -15.89 14.52 14.99
C GLU A 301 -15.71 16.05 14.97
N MET A 302 -15.11 16.62 16.03
CA MET A 302 -14.79 18.04 16.10
C MET A 302 -13.65 18.40 15.13
N LEU A 303 -12.64 17.54 14.98
CA LEU A 303 -11.61 17.71 13.95
C LEU A 303 -12.24 17.68 12.56
N HIS A 304 -13.05 16.67 12.22
CA HIS A 304 -13.76 16.57 10.93
C HIS A 304 -14.60 17.82 10.64
N LYS A 305 -15.44 18.24 11.59
CA LYS A 305 -16.31 19.42 11.52
C LYS A 305 -15.57 20.70 11.13
N HIS A 306 -14.34 20.87 11.62
CA HIS A 306 -13.54 22.09 11.42
C HIS A 306 -12.30 21.89 10.53
N ALA A 307 -12.14 20.71 9.90
CA ALA A 307 -10.89 20.29 9.25
C ALA A 307 -10.39 21.26 8.17
N GLN A 308 -11.30 21.89 7.42
CA GLN A 308 -10.96 22.92 6.43
C GLN A 308 -10.26 24.14 7.08
N PHE A 309 -10.74 24.61 8.23
CA PHE A 309 -10.12 25.73 8.94
C PHE A 309 -8.74 25.33 9.49
N VAL A 310 -8.65 24.16 10.12
CA VAL A 310 -7.37 23.61 10.63
C VAL A 310 -6.33 23.50 9.50
N CYS A 311 -6.71 22.94 8.35
CA CYS A 311 -5.82 22.84 7.19
C CYS A 311 -5.44 24.20 6.61
N ASP A 312 -6.37 25.16 6.55
CA ASP A 312 -6.09 26.54 6.11
C ASP A 312 -5.14 27.29 7.07
N GLN A 313 -5.12 26.94 8.37
CA GLN A 313 -4.12 27.42 9.33
C GLN A 313 -2.76 26.73 9.13
N VAL A 314 -2.71 25.41 8.94
CA VAL A 314 -1.44 24.69 8.64
C VAL A 314 -0.80 25.17 7.33
N VAL A 315 -1.59 25.53 6.30
CA VAL A 315 -1.09 26.18 5.07
C VAL A 315 -0.57 27.60 5.32
N SER A 316 -1.00 28.28 6.40
CA SER A 316 -0.56 29.64 6.72
C SER A 316 0.84 29.72 7.34
N LEU A 317 1.36 28.60 7.86
CA LEU A 317 2.64 28.52 8.55
C LEU A 317 3.82 28.68 7.58
N GLU A 318 4.66 29.69 7.83
CA GLU A 318 5.87 29.93 7.03
C GLU A 318 7.00 28.95 7.38
N THR A 319 7.08 27.85 6.64
CA THR A 319 8.27 26.98 6.61
C THR A 319 9.46 27.67 5.92
N GLY A 320 10.70 27.22 6.20
CA GLY A 320 11.91 27.77 5.57
C GLY A 320 12.03 27.47 4.07
N GLU A 321 12.86 28.22 3.33
CA GLU A 321 13.01 28.08 1.86
C GLU A 321 13.56 26.72 1.36
N ASP A 322 13.99 25.86 2.29
CA ASP A 322 14.48 24.49 2.08
C ASP A 322 13.74 23.44 2.94
N ASP A 323 12.72 23.85 3.72
CA ASP A 323 11.85 22.94 4.49
C ASP A 323 10.68 22.47 3.63
N GLU A 324 10.21 21.23 3.86
CA GLU A 324 8.97 20.76 3.26
C GLU A 324 7.74 21.36 3.99
N PRO A 325 6.65 21.74 3.28
CA PRO A 325 5.47 22.31 3.92
C PRO A 325 4.75 21.30 4.82
N LEU A 326 4.38 21.68 6.05
CA LEU A 326 3.72 20.79 7.03
C LEU A 326 2.41 20.14 6.52
N ILE A 327 1.82 20.68 5.45
CA ILE A 327 0.64 20.12 4.76
C ILE A 327 0.93 18.81 4.00
N THR A 328 2.19 18.43 3.79
CA THR A 328 2.58 17.15 3.15
C THR A 328 2.77 15.99 4.13
N LEU A 329 2.64 16.24 5.44
CA LEU A 329 2.75 15.20 6.47
C LEU A 329 1.59 14.18 6.37
N PRO A 330 1.83 12.87 6.60
CA PRO A 330 0.82 11.82 6.40
C PRO A 330 -0.51 12.06 7.12
N CYS A 331 -0.49 12.44 8.40
CA CYS A 331 -1.68 12.79 9.18
C CYS A 331 -2.58 13.85 8.52
N ILE A 332 -1.99 14.88 7.92
CA ILE A 332 -2.75 15.98 7.31
C ILE A 332 -3.16 15.65 5.87
N ARG A 333 -2.35 14.88 5.12
CA ARG A 333 -2.78 14.29 3.84
C ARG A 333 -4.00 13.40 4.00
N GLU A 334 -4.00 12.50 4.97
CA GLU A 334 -5.14 11.61 5.20
C GLU A 334 -6.36 12.39 5.70
N LEU A 335 -6.20 13.40 6.58
CA LEU A 335 -7.29 14.32 6.94
C LEU A 335 -7.88 15.04 5.72
N ILE A 336 -7.05 15.49 4.77
CA ILE A 336 -7.48 16.14 3.53
C ILE A 336 -8.22 15.16 2.60
N LYS A 337 -7.73 13.92 2.49
CA LYS A 337 -8.29 12.81 1.71
C LYS A 337 -9.65 12.35 2.26
N LEU A 338 -9.75 12.10 3.57
CA LEU A 338 -10.98 11.75 4.29
C LEU A 338 -12.06 12.84 4.16
N MET A 339 -11.69 14.10 4.38
CA MET A 339 -12.64 15.22 4.38
C MET A 339 -12.87 15.87 3.00
N GLY A 340 -12.18 15.40 1.95
CA GLY A 340 -12.30 15.92 0.58
C GLY A 340 -11.87 17.39 0.40
N ILE A 341 -10.96 17.87 1.25
CA ILE A 341 -10.54 19.28 1.35
C ILE A 341 -9.86 19.77 0.06
N LYS A 342 -10.16 21.02 -0.34
CA LYS A 342 -9.58 21.64 -1.55
C LYS A 342 -9.27 23.11 -1.28
N PHE A 343 -7.99 23.47 -1.33
CA PHE A 343 -7.54 24.83 -1.06
C PHE A 343 -7.96 25.78 -2.18
N GLY A 344 -8.86 26.72 -1.87
CA GLY A 344 -9.39 27.72 -2.79
C GLY A 344 -8.90 29.14 -2.46
N LYS A 345 -9.78 30.14 -2.65
CA LYS A 345 -9.66 31.42 -1.94
C LYS A 345 -10.18 31.22 -0.53
N ARG A 346 -9.40 31.60 0.49
CA ARG A 346 -9.88 31.63 1.88
C ARG A 346 -11.03 32.63 2.01
N LYS A 347 -12.12 32.21 2.67
CA LYS A 347 -13.27 33.06 3.03
C LYS A 347 -13.10 33.78 4.37
N ILE A 348 -12.16 33.30 5.18
CA ILE A 348 -11.88 33.75 6.54
C ILE A 348 -10.37 34.03 6.59
N ARG A 349 -9.97 35.14 7.22
CA ARG A 349 -8.58 35.60 7.30
C ARG A 349 -8.19 35.93 8.74
N ALA A 350 -8.62 35.09 9.68
CA ALA A 350 -8.03 35.01 11.02
C ALA A 350 -6.52 34.84 10.90
N LYS A 351 -5.76 35.92 11.11
CA LYS A 351 -4.30 35.86 11.22
C LYS A 351 -3.96 35.29 12.60
N ILE A 352 -3.17 34.22 12.61
CA ILE A 352 -2.65 33.62 13.83
C ILE A 352 -1.13 33.78 13.84
N ASP A 353 -0.60 34.40 14.89
CA ASP A 353 0.84 34.60 15.07
C ASP A 353 1.43 33.49 15.95
N TYR A 354 2.21 32.62 15.32
CA TYR A 354 2.90 31.48 15.94
C TYR A 354 4.37 31.79 16.25
N LYS A 355 4.84 31.34 17.42
CA LYS A 355 6.22 31.56 17.87
C LYS A 355 7.14 30.40 17.45
N LYS A 356 7.85 30.56 16.34
CA LYS A 356 8.76 29.53 15.78
C LYS A 356 9.74 28.99 16.83
N VAL A 357 9.72 27.68 17.03
CA VAL A 357 10.60 26.94 17.96
C VAL A 357 11.89 26.50 17.25
N ASP A 358 13.03 26.50 17.96
CA ASP A 358 14.30 26.00 17.43
C ASP A 358 14.24 24.50 17.12
N LYS A 359 14.39 24.14 15.84
CA LYS A 359 14.31 22.75 15.36
C LYS A 359 15.45 21.88 15.90
N LYS A 360 15.11 20.73 16.47
CA LYS A 360 16.08 19.66 16.85
C LYS A 360 16.78 19.15 15.59
N ALA A 361 18.07 19.47 15.43
CA ALA A 361 18.85 19.12 14.23
C ALA A 361 19.12 17.61 14.12
N TRP A 362 18.98 17.06 12.90
CA TRP A 362 19.20 15.64 12.63
C TRP A 362 20.68 15.22 12.71
N THR A 363 20.93 14.03 13.27
CA THR A 363 22.23 13.37 13.21
C THR A 363 22.48 12.82 11.79
N LYS A 364 23.61 13.16 11.18
CA LYS A 364 24.01 12.58 9.88
C LYS A 364 24.37 11.10 10.03
N ALA A 365 24.08 10.29 9.01
CA ALA A 365 24.39 8.87 9.01
C ALA A 365 25.90 8.59 9.16
N THR A 366 26.26 7.80 10.16
CA THR A 366 27.65 7.36 10.41
C THR A 366 28.08 6.35 9.35
N THR A 367 28.79 6.81 8.33
CA THR A 367 29.24 5.99 7.20
C THR A 367 30.72 5.61 7.31
N THR A 368 31.10 4.48 6.71
CA THR A 368 32.52 4.16 6.49
C THR A 368 33.01 4.83 5.20
N PRO A 369 34.33 5.07 5.01
CA PRO A 369 34.85 5.73 3.82
C PRO A 369 34.43 5.06 2.50
N LEU A 370 34.33 3.72 2.49
CA LEU A 370 33.83 2.95 1.35
C LEU A 370 32.35 3.27 1.07
N VAL A 371 31.48 3.18 2.08
CA VAL A 371 30.04 3.44 1.92
C VAL A 371 29.79 4.89 1.51
N GLN A 372 30.44 5.85 2.18
CA GLN A 372 30.34 7.27 1.84
C GLN A 372 30.72 7.51 0.37
N LYS A 373 31.91 7.05 -0.04
CA LYS A 373 32.42 7.24 -1.40
C LYS A 373 31.56 6.56 -2.48
N THR A 374 31.02 5.37 -2.20
CA THR A 374 30.10 4.67 -3.10
C THR A 374 28.83 5.50 -3.32
N PHE A 375 28.23 6.03 -2.25
CA PHE A 375 27.07 6.92 -2.36
C PHE A 375 27.42 8.25 -3.05
N GLU A 376 28.53 8.91 -2.68
CA GLU A 376 28.97 10.17 -3.32
C GLU A 376 29.24 10.00 -4.82
N SER A 377 29.77 8.85 -5.26
CA SER A 377 29.97 8.53 -6.68
C SER A 377 28.63 8.50 -7.43
N PHE A 378 27.69 7.65 -7.00
CA PHE A 378 26.39 7.48 -7.66
C PHE A 378 25.47 8.70 -7.56
N PHE A 379 25.46 9.38 -6.41
CA PHE A 379 24.56 10.50 -6.11
C PHE A 379 25.19 11.87 -6.36
N SER A 380 26.41 11.95 -6.89
CA SER A 380 27.08 13.19 -7.30
C SER A 380 26.18 14.17 -8.08
N ASN A 381 25.40 13.65 -9.04
CA ASN A 381 24.46 14.44 -9.86
C ASN A 381 23.01 14.50 -9.28
N GLN A 382 22.75 13.92 -8.11
CA GLN A 382 21.46 13.96 -7.41
C GLN A 382 21.49 14.79 -6.12
N LEU A 383 22.68 14.94 -5.51
CA LEU A 383 22.96 15.89 -4.43
C LEU A 383 22.84 17.36 -4.89
N ASP A 384 22.94 17.58 -6.20
CA ASP A 384 22.71 18.88 -6.83
C ASP A 384 21.20 19.22 -6.80
N LYS A 385 20.79 20.15 -5.92
CA LYS A 385 19.39 20.57 -5.64
C LYS A 385 18.59 21.12 -6.83
N THR A 386 19.07 20.93 -8.05
CA THR A 386 18.44 21.35 -9.32
C THR A 386 17.88 20.18 -10.13
N ASN A 387 18.26 18.93 -9.83
CA ASN A 387 17.97 17.77 -10.67
C ASN A 387 16.59 17.14 -10.40
N HIS A 388 15.52 17.85 -10.77
CA HIS A 388 14.12 17.39 -10.64
C HIS A 388 13.69 16.33 -11.70
N GLU A 389 14.58 15.43 -12.13
CA GLU A 389 14.27 14.39 -13.15
C GLU A 389 13.53 13.16 -12.60
N LEU A 390 13.30 13.09 -11.28
CA LEU A 390 12.67 11.95 -10.60
C LEU A 390 11.27 12.22 -10.05
N VAL A 391 10.78 13.47 -10.04
CA VAL A 391 9.45 13.84 -9.52
C VAL A 391 8.47 14.06 -10.67
N LEU A 392 7.22 13.60 -10.55
CA LEU A 392 6.14 13.88 -11.50
C LEU A 392 5.86 15.40 -11.53
N ARG A 393 5.91 16.01 -12.72
CA ARG A 393 5.80 17.46 -12.91
C ARG A 393 4.36 17.94 -12.88
N ARG A 394 3.69 17.77 -11.73
CA ARG A 394 2.36 18.33 -11.48
C ARG A 394 2.37 19.86 -11.65
N LYS A 395 1.23 20.39 -12.10
CA LYS A 395 1.02 21.81 -12.38
C LYS A 395 0.30 22.45 -11.19
N ARG A 396 0.61 23.71 -10.88
CA ARG A 396 -0.12 24.46 -9.84
C ARG A 396 -1.60 24.61 -10.23
N CYS A 397 -2.50 24.44 -9.27
CA CYS A 397 -3.95 24.42 -9.53
C CYS A 397 -4.55 25.72 -10.11
N GLY A 398 -3.87 26.86 -9.98
CA GLY A 398 -4.35 28.17 -10.46
C GLY A 398 -5.51 28.80 -9.67
N VAL A 399 -6.30 27.99 -8.95
CA VAL A 399 -7.52 28.42 -8.25
C VAL A 399 -7.32 28.80 -6.78
N CYS A 400 -6.26 28.35 -6.12
CA CYS A 400 -5.99 28.69 -4.73
C CYS A 400 -5.40 30.11 -4.57
N GLU A 401 -5.57 30.71 -3.39
CA GLU A 401 -5.07 32.05 -3.05
C GLU A 401 -3.58 32.22 -3.40
N ALA A 402 -2.72 31.29 -2.98
CA ALA A 402 -1.29 31.34 -3.24
C ALA A 402 -0.93 31.26 -4.74
N CYS A 403 -1.74 30.61 -5.58
CA CYS A 403 -1.53 30.65 -7.04
C CYS A 403 -1.79 32.05 -7.62
N GLN A 404 -2.78 32.75 -7.05
CA GLN A 404 -3.32 34.02 -7.55
C GLN A 404 -2.58 35.24 -7.01
N LEU A 405 -1.89 35.12 -5.87
CA LEU A 405 -0.99 36.15 -5.37
C LEU A 405 0.10 36.52 -6.41
N PRO A 406 0.55 37.80 -6.46
CA PRO A 406 1.71 38.20 -7.25
C PRO A 406 3.02 37.67 -6.64
N ASP A 407 4.08 37.57 -7.45
CA ASP A 407 5.42 37.24 -6.93
C ASP A 407 5.95 38.43 -6.10
N CYS A 408 6.39 38.20 -4.86
CA CYS A 408 6.60 39.27 -3.89
C CYS A 408 7.82 40.18 -4.12
N GLY A 409 8.74 39.83 -5.03
CA GLY A 409 10.03 40.54 -5.20
C GLY A 409 11.06 40.27 -4.10
N GLU A 410 10.62 40.08 -2.86
CA GLU A 410 11.46 40.13 -1.65
C GLU A 410 12.20 38.84 -1.29
N CYS A 411 11.63 37.65 -1.54
CA CYS A 411 12.26 36.36 -1.18
C CYS A 411 13.40 35.98 -2.14
N ASN A 412 14.27 35.04 -1.77
CA ASN A 412 15.46 34.72 -2.58
C ASN A 412 15.06 34.14 -3.95
N ALA A 413 13.99 33.35 -4.00
CA ALA A 413 13.44 32.86 -5.26
C ALA A 413 12.95 34.00 -6.18
N CYS A 414 12.36 35.07 -5.62
CA CYS A 414 12.01 36.27 -6.39
C CYS A 414 13.26 37.04 -6.82
N ARG A 415 14.19 37.33 -5.91
CA ARG A 415 15.47 38.02 -6.22
C ARG A 415 16.28 37.31 -7.31
N ALA A 416 16.10 36.00 -7.48
CA ALA A 416 16.73 35.22 -8.54
C ALA A 416 16.02 35.31 -9.92
N MET A 417 14.78 35.79 -9.99
CA MET A 417 14.04 35.95 -11.26
C MET A 417 14.54 37.17 -12.05
N ALA A 418 14.63 37.02 -13.38
CA ALA A 418 15.07 38.09 -14.28
C ALA A 418 14.22 39.39 -14.16
N LYS A 419 12.91 39.28 -13.89
CA LYS A 419 12.02 40.44 -13.71
C LYS A 419 12.27 41.25 -12.43
N PHE A 420 13.06 40.72 -11.49
CA PHE A 420 13.51 41.41 -10.28
C PHE A 420 15.04 41.60 -10.26
N GLY A 421 15.69 41.56 -11.43
CA GLY A 421 17.14 41.77 -11.60
C GLY A 421 18.01 40.53 -11.40
N GLY A 422 17.42 39.36 -11.13
CA GLY A 422 18.13 38.12 -10.89
C GLY A 422 18.65 37.39 -12.13
N HIS A 423 19.56 36.43 -11.92
CA HIS A 423 20.22 35.67 -12.99
C HIS A 423 19.30 34.75 -13.81
N GLY A 424 18.06 34.50 -13.37
CA GLY A 424 17.06 33.68 -14.09
C GLY A 424 17.37 32.19 -14.22
N ARG A 425 18.47 31.70 -13.62
CA ARG A 425 18.92 30.30 -13.72
C ARG A 425 18.05 29.33 -12.91
N THR A 426 17.62 29.74 -11.72
CA THR A 426 16.72 28.96 -10.85
C THR A 426 15.26 29.21 -11.22
N LYS A 427 14.51 28.14 -11.49
CA LYS A 427 13.06 28.20 -11.81
C LYS A 427 12.15 28.04 -10.57
N LYS A 428 12.67 28.21 -9.34
CA LYS A 428 11.87 28.15 -8.09
C LYS A 428 10.74 29.20 -8.12
N ALA A 429 9.60 28.86 -7.54
CA ALA A 429 8.48 29.78 -7.35
C ALA A 429 8.79 30.84 -6.28
N CYS A 430 8.08 31.98 -6.31
CA CYS A 430 7.94 32.82 -5.12
C CYS A 430 7.42 31.99 -3.93
N VAL A 431 7.99 32.16 -2.74
CA VAL A 431 7.61 31.40 -1.54
C VAL A 431 6.15 31.62 -1.16
N ARG A 432 5.67 32.87 -1.22
CA ARG A 432 4.25 33.25 -1.07
C ARG A 432 3.31 32.71 -2.19
N ARG A 433 3.81 31.83 -3.08
CA ARG A 433 3.08 31.22 -4.21
C ARG A 433 3.34 29.72 -4.39
N LEU A 434 3.81 29.05 -3.34
CA LEU A 434 3.77 27.58 -3.26
C LEU A 434 2.29 27.14 -3.24
N CYS A 435 1.96 26.03 -3.91
CA CYS A 435 0.58 25.63 -4.15
C CYS A 435 0.23 24.42 -3.27
N PRO A 436 -0.54 24.56 -2.19
CA PRO A 436 -0.78 23.47 -1.24
C PRO A 436 -1.41 22.24 -1.89
N ASN A 437 -2.44 22.41 -2.75
CA ASN A 437 -3.00 21.32 -3.55
C ASN A 437 -1.91 20.53 -4.32
N MET A 438 -0.93 21.23 -4.90
CA MET A 438 0.14 20.60 -5.70
C MET A 438 1.20 19.93 -4.82
N ALA A 439 1.40 20.40 -3.58
CA ALA A 439 2.33 19.80 -2.63
C ALA A 439 1.76 18.49 -2.06
N VAL A 440 0.50 18.51 -1.62
CA VAL A 440 -0.27 17.31 -1.22
C VAL A 440 -0.23 16.26 -2.34
N GLU A 441 -0.66 16.65 -3.53
CA GLU A 441 -0.65 15.82 -4.73
C GLU A 441 0.74 15.26 -5.12
N GLN A 442 1.84 15.96 -4.80
CA GLN A 442 3.20 15.50 -5.07
C GLN A 442 3.72 14.55 -3.98
N ALA A 443 3.30 14.74 -2.73
CA ALA A 443 3.63 13.85 -1.62
C ALA A 443 2.90 12.49 -1.74
N GLU A 444 1.64 12.52 -2.19
CA GLU A 444 0.89 11.33 -2.60
C GLU A 444 1.61 10.55 -3.72
N ASP A 445 2.06 11.23 -4.79
CA ASP A 445 2.82 10.58 -5.87
C ASP A 445 4.12 9.92 -5.38
N SER A 446 4.78 10.45 -4.34
CA SER A 446 6.06 9.92 -3.85
C SER A 446 5.94 8.72 -2.92
N GLU A 447 4.76 8.44 -2.36
CA GLU A 447 4.53 7.39 -1.37
C GLU A 447 3.36 6.48 -1.77
N PRO A 448 3.50 5.64 -2.82
CA PRO A 448 2.45 4.73 -3.24
C PRO A 448 2.17 3.64 -2.19
N GLU A 449 0.89 3.30 -2.00
CA GLU A 449 0.42 2.36 -0.96
C GLU A 449 0.85 0.90 -1.22
N ASP A 450 1.02 0.48 -2.49
CA ASP A 450 1.41 -0.88 -2.87
C ASP A 450 2.22 -0.98 -4.19
N GLU A 451 2.66 -2.20 -4.55
CA GLU A 451 3.41 -2.43 -5.80
C GLU A 451 2.59 -2.17 -7.07
N GLU A 452 1.26 -2.29 -7.03
CA GLU A 452 0.42 -2.03 -8.21
C GLU A 452 0.32 -0.52 -8.45
N GLU A 453 0.12 0.27 -7.40
CA GLU A 453 0.20 1.72 -7.48
C GLU A 453 1.62 2.19 -7.87
N TYR A 454 2.68 1.60 -7.32
CA TYR A 454 4.06 1.88 -7.75
C TYR A 454 4.26 1.61 -9.25
N ARG A 455 3.75 0.48 -9.77
CA ARG A 455 3.79 0.18 -11.22
C ARG A 455 3.01 1.22 -12.02
N GLN A 456 1.79 1.57 -11.62
CA GLN A 456 0.99 2.60 -12.30
C GLN A 456 1.67 3.98 -12.25
N MET A 457 2.32 4.34 -11.15
CA MET A 457 3.09 5.58 -10.97
C MET A 457 4.29 5.62 -11.91
N VAL A 458 5.06 4.52 -12.01
CA VAL A 458 6.15 4.36 -12.98
C VAL A 458 5.65 4.48 -14.42
N GLU A 459 4.55 3.81 -14.79
CA GLU A 459 3.99 3.95 -16.14
C GLU A 459 3.51 5.38 -16.46
N ARG A 460 2.85 6.07 -15.49
CA ARG A 460 2.44 7.48 -15.65
C ARG A 460 3.67 8.36 -15.88
N LYS A 461 4.74 8.12 -15.11
CA LYS A 461 6.04 8.80 -15.20
C LYS A 461 6.78 8.54 -16.51
N GLU A 462 6.69 7.34 -17.08
CA GLU A 462 7.22 7.04 -18.41
C GLU A 462 6.44 7.74 -19.51
N ARG A 463 5.10 7.81 -19.41
CA ARG A 463 4.25 8.59 -20.33
C ARG A 463 4.61 10.08 -20.29
N ASP A 464 4.68 10.68 -19.11
CA ASP A 464 4.95 12.12 -18.94
C ASP A 464 6.39 12.54 -19.30
N LYS A 465 7.39 11.67 -19.09
CA LYS A 465 8.79 11.96 -19.44
C LYS A 465 9.04 12.15 -20.94
N ILE A 466 8.14 11.67 -21.80
CA ILE A 466 8.32 11.73 -23.27
C ILE A 466 8.06 13.14 -23.82
N ASP A 467 7.13 13.88 -23.24
CA ASP A 467 6.71 15.20 -23.73
C ASP A 467 7.66 16.34 -23.32
N ASP A 468 8.31 16.22 -22.15
CA ASP A 468 9.12 17.31 -21.55
C ASP A 468 10.64 17.18 -21.83
N ALA A 469 11.03 16.22 -22.67
CA ALA A 469 12.42 15.87 -22.97
C ALA A 469 13.10 16.84 -23.95
N VAL A 470 13.89 17.79 -23.42
CA VAL A 470 14.74 18.69 -24.22
C VAL A 470 15.87 17.88 -24.89
N PRO A 471 16.01 17.91 -26.24
CA PRO A 471 16.99 17.08 -26.92
C PRO A 471 18.42 17.57 -26.69
N VAL A 472 19.26 16.70 -26.10
CA VAL A 472 20.70 16.90 -26.00
C VAL A 472 21.30 16.90 -27.41
N LYS A 473 21.70 18.09 -27.90
CA LYS A 473 22.47 18.21 -29.14
C LYS A 473 23.90 17.75 -28.88
N LEU A 474 24.28 16.62 -29.44
CA LEU A 474 25.67 16.14 -29.50
C LEU A 474 26.49 17.07 -30.42
N THR A 475 26.99 18.19 -29.88
CA THR A 475 27.88 19.12 -30.57
C THR A 475 29.33 18.62 -30.52
N GLY A 476 29.63 17.56 -31.27
CA GLY A 476 30.97 17.02 -31.40
C GLY A 476 31.06 15.95 -32.50
N SER A 477 31.98 16.11 -33.43
CA SER A 477 32.16 15.17 -34.55
C SER A 477 32.95 13.92 -34.15
N CYS A 478 32.31 13.01 -33.42
CA CYS A 478 32.80 11.64 -33.23
C CYS A 478 31.82 10.63 -33.85
N ASN A 479 32.28 9.88 -34.86
CA ASN A 479 31.50 8.82 -35.50
C ASN A 479 31.46 7.57 -34.62
N ARG A 480 30.75 7.64 -33.49
CA ARG A 480 30.42 6.46 -32.68
C ARG A 480 29.42 5.58 -33.43
N LYS A 481 29.59 4.25 -33.37
CA LYS A 481 28.61 3.31 -33.89
C LYS A 481 27.55 3.09 -32.83
N ILE A 482 26.33 3.56 -33.11
CA ILE A 482 25.16 3.43 -32.25
C ILE A 482 24.19 2.42 -32.89
N SER A 483 23.87 1.34 -32.18
CA SER A 483 22.84 0.37 -32.57
C SER A 483 21.77 0.32 -31.50
N TRP A 484 20.49 0.34 -31.86
CA TRP A 484 19.40 0.14 -30.90
C TRP A 484 19.13 -1.35 -30.73
N ILE A 485 18.89 -1.81 -29.50
CA ILE A 485 18.67 -3.23 -29.17
C ILE A 485 17.23 -3.42 -28.67
N GLY A 486 16.58 -4.48 -29.18
CA GLY A 486 15.20 -4.83 -28.86
C GLY A 486 14.19 -4.30 -29.89
N GLU A 487 12.91 -4.64 -29.67
CA GLU A 487 11.81 -3.98 -30.38
C GLU A 487 11.60 -2.56 -29.83
N PRO A 488 11.08 -1.63 -30.64
CA PRO A 488 10.84 -0.27 -30.18
C PRO A 488 9.68 -0.21 -29.19
N ILE A 489 9.93 0.25 -27.97
CA ILE A 489 8.91 0.38 -26.91
C ILE A 489 7.79 1.34 -27.37
N LYS A 490 8.16 2.39 -28.12
CA LYS A 490 7.22 3.37 -28.67
C LYS A 490 7.76 3.94 -29.98
N ALA A 491 6.86 4.24 -30.91
CA ALA A 491 7.16 5.02 -32.11
C ALA A 491 6.16 6.19 -32.24
N ASP A 492 6.70 7.39 -32.31
CA ASP A 492 5.97 8.62 -32.59
C ASP A 492 6.22 9.05 -34.04
N ALA A 493 5.43 9.98 -34.58
CA ALA A 493 5.48 10.39 -36.00
C ALA A 493 6.85 10.92 -36.53
N THR A 494 7.85 11.09 -35.67
CA THR A 494 9.23 11.48 -36.03
C THR A 494 10.33 10.77 -35.24
N LYS A 495 10.01 9.85 -34.31
CA LYS A 495 10.96 9.27 -33.34
C LYS A 495 10.62 7.84 -32.98
N VAL A 496 11.63 7.06 -32.59
CA VAL A 496 11.48 5.68 -32.14
C VAL A 496 12.32 5.48 -30.88
N TYR A 497 11.76 4.82 -29.87
CA TYR A 497 12.31 4.68 -28.52
C TYR A 497 12.62 3.20 -28.21
N TYR A 498 13.72 2.93 -27.51
CA TYR A 498 14.24 1.58 -27.24
C TYR A 498 14.75 1.45 -25.81
N GLU A 499 14.68 0.24 -25.24
CA GLU A 499 15.11 -0.07 -23.86
C GLU A 499 16.64 0.02 -23.69
N LYS A 500 17.38 -0.32 -24.75
CA LYS A 500 18.83 -0.54 -24.72
C LYS A 500 19.51 0.03 -25.95
N VAL A 501 20.75 0.48 -25.78
CA VAL A 501 21.59 0.99 -26.86
C VAL A 501 22.98 0.38 -26.82
N GLU A 502 23.43 -0.17 -27.93
CA GLU A 502 24.84 -0.51 -28.17
C GLU A 502 25.57 0.78 -28.59
N ILE A 503 26.60 1.18 -27.85
CA ILE A 503 27.52 2.26 -28.26
C ILE A 503 28.93 1.68 -28.34
N ASP A 504 29.51 1.67 -29.53
CA ASP A 504 30.87 1.19 -29.85
C ASP A 504 31.19 -0.26 -29.38
N GLY A 505 30.15 -1.06 -29.11
CA GLY A 505 30.21 -2.46 -28.69
C GLY A 505 29.88 -2.73 -27.21
N SER A 506 29.50 -1.70 -26.44
CA SER A 506 28.95 -1.85 -25.08
C SER A 506 27.43 -1.66 -25.11
N GLU A 507 26.68 -2.62 -24.56
CA GLU A 507 25.24 -2.45 -24.29
C GLU A 507 25.08 -1.53 -23.06
N LEU A 508 24.22 -0.53 -23.17
CA LEU A 508 23.83 0.38 -22.09
C LEU A 508 22.33 0.25 -21.84
N CYS A 509 21.95 -0.13 -20.61
CA CYS A 509 20.59 -0.07 -20.11
C CYS A 509 20.39 1.21 -19.27
N VAL A 510 19.15 1.65 -19.10
CA VAL A 510 18.83 2.75 -18.18
C VAL A 510 18.89 2.24 -16.73
N GLY A 511 19.75 2.86 -15.90
CA GLY A 511 19.74 2.66 -14.45
C GLY A 511 20.78 1.67 -13.86
N GLU A 512 21.79 1.26 -14.63
CA GLU A 512 22.85 0.37 -14.12
C GLU A 512 23.82 1.11 -13.17
N VAL A 513 24.10 0.52 -12.00
CA VAL A 513 24.91 1.09 -10.89
C VAL A 513 26.15 0.25 -10.55
N GLY A 514 26.72 -0.47 -11.52
CA GLY A 514 27.97 -1.22 -11.36
C GLY A 514 29.23 -0.41 -11.70
N ASP A 515 30.42 -0.97 -11.41
CA ASP A 515 31.65 -0.55 -12.11
C ASP A 515 31.51 -1.00 -13.59
N PRO A 516 31.65 -0.11 -14.60
CA PRO A 516 31.52 -0.47 -16.02
C PRO A 516 32.44 -1.60 -16.49
N ARG A 517 33.46 -1.96 -15.71
CA ARG A 517 34.44 -3.02 -15.99
C ARG A 517 34.20 -4.28 -15.16
N GLU A 518 33.31 -4.27 -14.17
CA GLU A 518 32.94 -5.48 -13.45
C GLU A 518 31.98 -6.31 -14.33
N VAL A 519 32.34 -7.57 -14.55
CA VAL A 519 31.50 -8.56 -15.23
C VAL A 519 31.28 -9.74 -14.29
N TYR A 520 30.17 -10.46 -14.47
CA TYR A 520 29.83 -11.59 -13.59
C TYR A 520 29.91 -12.93 -14.33
N LEU A 521 30.39 -13.97 -13.63
CA LEU A 521 30.34 -15.32 -14.17
C LEU A 521 28.89 -15.82 -14.18
N ALA A 522 28.42 -16.33 -15.30
CA ALA A 522 27.10 -16.96 -15.42
C ALA A 522 27.21 -18.22 -16.28
N ASP A 523 26.37 -19.23 -16.01
CA ASP A 523 26.42 -20.50 -16.76
C ASP A 523 25.65 -20.41 -18.10
N ARG A 524 26.05 -19.44 -18.93
CA ARG A 524 25.62 -19.21 -20.31
C ARG A 524 26.82 -19.20 -21.25
N CYS A 525 26.88 -20.16 -22.18
CA CYS A 525 27.96 -20.28 -23.16
C CYS A 525 27.42 -20.26 -24.59
N CYS A 526 28.00 -19.42 -25.44
CA CYS A 526 27.68 -19.34 -26.87
C CYS A 526 28.49 -20.38 -27.67
N HIS A 527 28.15 -21.65 -27.51
CA HIS A 527 28.75 -22.73 -28.30
C HIS A 527 28.56 -22.51 -29.80
N GLY A 528 29.64 -22.66 -30.57
CA GLY A 528 29.58 -22.62 -32.04
C GLY A 528 29.51 -21.23 -32.67
N ALA A 529 29.69 -20.15 -31.89
CA ALA A 529 29.84 -18.80 -32.45
C ALA A 529 30.99 -18.77 -33.49
N PRO A 530 30.76 -18.22 -34.70
CA PRO A 530 31.78 -18.21 -35.75
C PRO A 530 32.88 -17.18 -35.42
N LEU A 531 34.10 -17.43 -35.90
CA LEU A 531 35.25 -16.53 -35.65
C LEU A 531 35.02 -15.10 -36.18
N SER A 532 34.13 -14.92 -37.17
CA SER A 532 33.69 -13.63 -37.69
C SER A 532 32.86 -12.79 -36.70
N SER A 533 32.38 -13.38 -35.61
CA SER A 533 31.69 -12.65 -34.53
C SER A 533 32.64 -12.09 -33.47
N ILE A 534 33.95 -12.34 -33.56
CA ILE A 534 34.95 -11.84 -32.61
C ILE A 534 35.31 -10.39 -32.97
N LEU A 535 34.76 -9.43 -32.22
CA LEU A 535 35.03 -7.99 -32.42
C LEU A 535 36.46 -7.57 -32.05
N ARG A 536 36.92 -7.96 -30.86
CA ARG A 536 38.24 -7.63 -30.31
C ARG A 536 38.67 -8.67 -29.26
N LYS A 537 39.95 -8.70 -28.90
CA LYS A 537 40.40 -9.37 -27.67
C LYS A 537 40.15 -8.46 -26.47
N ALA A 538 39.47 -8.98 -25.45
CA ALA A 538 39.41 -8.38 -24.12
C ALA A 538 40.44 -9.02 -23.17
N ASN A 539 40.74 -8.34 -22.06
CA ASN A 539 41.48 -8.88 -20.92
C ASN A 539 40.54 -8.93 -19.72
N VAL A 540 40.39 -10.10 -19.09
CA VAL A 540 39.42 -10.30 -18.00
C VAL A 540 40.16 -10.89 -16.79
N GLU A 541 40.23 -10.14 -15.70
CA GLU A 541 40.91 -10.52 -14.46
C GLU A 541 39.96 -11.27 -13.51
N ARG A 542 40.33 -12.47 -13.06
CA ARG A 542 39.69 -13.13 -11.92
C ARG A 542 40.24 -12.54 -10.63
N ARG A 543 39.40 -11.86 -9.85
CA ARG A 543 39.73 -11.36 -8.51
C ARG A 543 39.19 -12.30 -7.46
N GLU A 544 39.96 -12.51 -6.39
CA GLU A 544 39.59 -13.41 -5.29
C GLU A 544 39.53 -12.65 -3.96
N THR A 545 38.57 -13.01 -3.10
CA THR A 545 38.40 -12.40 -1.78
C THR A 545 39.60 -12.68 -0.88
N VAL A 546 40.28 -11.63 -0.41
CA VAL A 546 41.44 -11.79 0.47
C VAL A 546 41.08 -12.42 1.82
N LYS A 547 41.97 -13.25 2.36
CA LYS A 547 41.68 -14.12 3.52
C LYS A 547 41.38 -13.36 4.82
N ASP A 548 41.75 -12.09 4.89
CA ASP A 548 41.48 -11.18 6.01
C ASP A 548 40.49 -10.06 5.66
N TRP A 549 39.68 -10.22 4.61
CA TRP A 549 38.64 -9.28 4.15
C TRP A 549 37.76 -8.74 5.30
N PHE A 550 37.41 -9.60 6.25
CA PHE A 550 36.63 -9.26 7.45
C PHE A 550 37.32 -8.24 8.40
N LYS A 551 38.58 -7.87 8.15
CA LYS A 551 39.35 -6.83 8.87
C LYS A 551 39.55 -5.55 8.05
N LEU A 552 38.92 -5.42 6.88
CA LEU A 552 39.08 -4.26 5.99
C LEU A 552 37.99 -3.19 6.16
N GLY A 553 36.86 -3.52 6.79
CA GLY A 553 35.79 -2.56 7.08
C GLY A 553 36.29 -1.35 7.86
N GLY A 554 35.89 -0.15 7.43
CA GLY A 554 36.26 1.12 8.07
C GLY A 554 37.64 1.68 7.70
N LYS A 555 38.47 0.96 6.93
CA LYS A 555 39.74 1.50 6.41
C LYS A 555 39.51 2.50 5.27
N SER A 556 40.54 3.28 4.95
CA SER A 556 40.61 4.03 3.69
C SER A 556 40.58 3.07 2.50
N VAL A 557 39.97 3.53 1.40
CA VAL A 557 39.93 2.80 0.13
C VAL A 557 40.98 3.41 -0.79
N ASP A 558 42.10 2.71 -0.93
CA ASP A 558 43.15 3.07 -1.88
C ASP A 558 42.71 2.57 -3.28
N ASP A 559 42.17 3.47 -4.10
CA ASP A 559 41.85 3.14 -5.49
C ASP A 559 43.13 3.07 -6.33
N GLU A 560 43.38 1.91 -6.93
CA GLU A 560 44.01 1.90 -8.24
C GLU A 560 42.97 2.44 -9.25
N PHE A 561 42.94 3.77 -9.44
CA PHE A 561 42.02 4.41 -10.37
C PHE A 561 42.45 4.06 -11.81
N PHE A 562 41.67 3.18 -12.44
CA PHE A 562 41.82 2.77 -13.82
C PHE A 562 40.64 3.31 -14.63
N GLU A 563 40.91 4.13 -15.65
CA GLU A 563 39.90 4.54 -16.62
C GLU A 563 39.37 3.32 -17.39
N ASP A 564 38.10 3.33 -17.78
CA ASP A 564 37.55 2.30 -18.69
C ASP A 564 38.12 2.47 -20.10
N ASP A 565 38.97 1.52 -20.49
CA ASP A 565 39.58 1.48 -21.81
C ASP A 565 38.75 0.68 -22.85
N GLY A 566 37.59 0.14 -22.44
CA GLY A 566 36.71 -0.70 -23.24
C GLY A 566 37.33 -2.05 -23.63
N LYS A 567 38.30 -2.54 -22.86
CA LYS A 567 39.02 -3.81 -23.12
C LYS A 567 39.42 -4.55 -21.84
N THR A 568 39.57 -3.86 -20.71
CA THR A 568 39.99 -4.43 -19.42
C THR A 568 38.80 -4.55 -18.47
N TYR A 569 38.53 -5.78 -18.03
CA TYR A 569 37.41 -6.16 -17.18
C TYR A 569 37.88 -7.00 -16.00
N PHE A 570 37.08 -7.12 -14.96
CA PHE A 570 37.34 -8.04 -13.84
C PHE A 570 36.07 -8.74 -13.34
N TYR A 571 36.23 -9.87 -12.65
CA TYR A 571 35.13 -10.58 -12.03
C TYR A 571 35.54 -11.26 -10.71
N ASN A 572 34.59 -11.28 -9.77
CA ASN A 572 34.76 -11.79 -8.39
C ASN A 572 33.56 -12.65 -7.91
N LYS A 573 32.44 -12.64 -8.64
CA LYS A 573 31.17 -13.28 -8.28
C LYS A 573 30.53 -14.02 -9.46
N TYR A 574 29.72 -15.01 -9.10
CA TYR A 574 28.75 -15.68 -9.97
C TYR A 574 27.38 -14.99 -9.85
N TYR A 575 26.61 -14.90 -10.94
CA TYR A 575 25.30 -14.27 -10.96
C TYR A 575 24.21 -15.20 -11.51
N GLU A 576 23.22 -15.54 -10.67
CA GLU A 576 22.00 -16.26 -11.08
C GLU A 576 20.87 -15.25 -11.34
N ARG A 577 20.68 -14.90 -12.62
CA ARG A 577 19.70 -13.89 -13.06
C ARG A 577 18.28 -14.18 -12.62
N PHE A 578 17.86 -15.45 -12.57
CA PHE A 578 16.46 -15.80 -12.25
C PHE A 578 16.08 -15.59 -10.78
N THR A 579 17.06 -15.39 -9.89
CA THR A 579 16.85 -15.14 -8.45
C THR A 579 17.59 -13.89 -7.96
N ALA A 580 18.18 -13.12 -8.88
CA ALA A 580 19.05 -11.96 -8.61
C ALA A 580 20.20 -12.23 -7.61
N ARG A 581 20.67 -13.48 -7.52
CA ARG A 581 21.69 -13.89 -6.53
C ARG A 581 23.11 -13.65 -7.04
N PHE A 582 23.90 -12.93 -6.24
CA PHE A 582 25.35 -12.81 -6.39
C PHE A 582 26.04 -13.76 -5.42
N GLU A 583 26.77 -14.75 -5.94
CA GLU A 583 27.37 -15.85 -5.19
C GLU A 583 28.89 -15.88 -5.36
N ASP A 584 29.62 -16.52 -4.44
CA ASP A 584 31.05 -16.76 -4.64
C ASP A 584 31.29 -17.65 -5.86
N LEU A 585 32.45 -17.48 -6.52
CA LEU A 585 32.76 -18.20 -7.76
C LEU A 585 32.76 -19.73 -7.52
N PRO A 586 31.90 -20.50 -8.21
CA PRO A 586 31.87 -21.95 -8.06
C PRO A 586 33.18 -22.58 -8.57
N GLU A 587 33.59 -23.67 -7.92
CA GLU A 587 34.72 -24.47 -8.43
C GLU A 587 34.44 -24.95 -9.86
N ASP A 588 35.45 -24.90 -10.73
CA ASP A 588 35.32 -25.39 -12.09
C ASP A 588 35.35 -26.93 -12.08
N PRO A 589 34.30 -27.62 -12.56
CA PRO A 589 34.27 -29.08 -12.55
C PRO A 589 35.41 -29.68 -13.37
N ILE A 590 36.00 -30.77 -12.87
CA ILE A 590 37.07 -31.52 -13.54
C ILE A 590 36.55 -32.12 -14.86
N CYS A 591 37.32 -31.93 -15.94
CA CYS A 591 37.01 -32.48 -17.26
C CYS A 591 36.93 -34.03 -17.23
N PRO A 592 35.79 -34.67 -17.56
CA PRO A 592 35.65 -36.13 -17.47
C PRO A 592 36.49 -36.93 -18.49
N ASN A 593 37.18 -36.26 -19.42
CA ASN A 593 37.99 -36.91 -20.46
C ASN A 593 39.10 -35.96 -20.93
N GLU A 594 40.35 -36.24 -20.55
CA GLU A 594 41.54 -35.43 -20.91
C GLU A 594 41.67 -35.19 -22.44
N LEU A 595 41.27 -36.14 -23.29
CA LEU A 595 41.29 -35.96 -24.75
C LEU A 595 40.34 -34.87 -25.26
N ARG A 596 39.41 -34.39 -24.42
CA ARG A 596 38.45 -33.31 -24.72
C ARG A 596 38.76 -31.99 -24.02
N LYS A 597 39.83 -31.92 -23.21
CA LYS A 597 40.20 -30.76 -22.38
C LYS A 597 40.33 -29.45 -23.17
N HIS A 598 40.84 -29.52 -24.40
CA HIS A 598 40.97 -28.39 -25.34
C HIS A 598 39.64 -27.75 -25.79
N ARG A 599 38.50 -28.40 -25.53
CA ARG A 599 37.14 -27.95 -25.87
C ARG A 599 36.15 -28.12 -24.71
N TYR A 600 36.66 -28.19 -23.49
CA TYR A 600 35.86 -28.37 -22.30
C TYR A 600 35.42 -27.01 -21.75
N CYS A 601 34.12 -26.84 -21.51
CA CYS A 601 33.54 -25.62 -20.95
C CYS A 601 32.96 -25.91 -19.55
N PRO A 602 33.59 -25.41 -18.46
CA PRO A 602 33.10 -25.63 -17.09
C PRO A 602 31.65 -25.19 -16.89
N SER A 603 31.25 -24.06 -17.48
CA SER A 603 29.87 -23.54 -17.45
C SER A 603 28.87 -24.53 -18.05
N CYS A 604 29.24 -25.21 -19.14
CA CYS A 604 28.35 -26.15 -19.80
C CYS A 604 28.23 -27.46 -19.04
N GLU A 605 29.31 -27.90 -18.38
CA GLU A 605 29.25 -29.04 -17.46
C GLU A 605 28.36 -28.71 -16.25
N ARG A 606 28.53 -27.52 -15.62
CA ARG A 606 27.68 -27.08 -14.49
C ARG A 606 26.21 -26.99 -14.90
N LYS A 607 25.89 -26.33 -16.02
CA LYS A 607 24.53 -26.31 -16.56
C LYS A 607 23.99 -27.70 -16.84
N THR A 608 24.74 -28.56 -17.55
CA THR A 608 24.30 -29.94 -17.84
C THR A 608 24.04 -30.74 -16.56
N ARG A 609 24.81 -30.52 -15.49
CA ARG A 609 24.56 -31.14 -14.17
C ARG A 609 23.30 -30.59 -13.49
N LYS A 610 23.03 -29.29 -13.59
CA LYS A 610 21.81 -28.63 -13.09
C LYS A 610 20.58 -29.17 -13.83
N ASP A 611 20.53 -29.00 -15.16
CA ASP A 611 19.48 -29.52 -16.04
C ASP A 611 19.24 -31.03 -15.82
N ALA A 612 20.29 -31.82 -15.56
CA ALA A 612 20.17 -33.26 -15.31
C ALA A 612 19.61 -33.65 -13.93
N LYS A 613 19.52 -32.75 -12.94
CA LYS A 613 18.80 -32.97 -11.67
C LYS A 613 17.29 -32.76 -11.81
N ASP A 614 16.90 -31.79 -12.62
CA ASP A 614 15.50 -31.43 -12.87
C ASP A 614 14.75 -32.44 -13.76
N ILE A 615 15.47 -33.29 -14.49
CA ILE A 615 14.92 -34.39 -15.29
C ILE A 615 14.74 -35.65 -14.40
N PRO A 616 13.49 -36.05 -14.06
CA PRO A 616 13.23 -37.23 -13.22
C PRO A 616 13.58 -38.52 -13.95
N LYS A 617 14.14 -39.50 -13.21
CA LYS A 617 14.61 -40.79 -13.77
C LYS A 617 14.21 -41.96 -12.87
N VAL A 618 13.59 -42.98 -13.46
CA VAL A 618 13.32 -44.26 -12.78
C VAL A 618 14.59 -45.09 -12.60
N ILE A 619 14.68 -45.85 -11.49
CA ILE A 619 15.82 -46.70 -11.15
C ILE A 619 15.33 -48.04 -10.61
N GLY A 620 15.99 -49.12 -11.00
CA GLY A 620 15.73 -50.48 -10.50
C GLY A 620 14.39 -51.05 -10.96
N LYS A 621 14.25 -51.38 -12.25
CA LYS A 621 13.09 -52.08 -12.80
C LYS A 621 12.88 -53.42 -12.08
N LEU A 622 11.65 -53.68 -11.64
CA LEU A 622 11.27 -54.93 -10.98
C LEU A 622 10.92 -56.01 -12.02
N MET A 623 11.21 -57.27 -11.70
CA MET A 623 10.89 -58.42 -12.57
C MET A 623 9.47 -58.95 -12.36
N GLU A 624 8.97 -58.87 -11.13
CA GLU A 624 7.59 -59.21 -10.77
C GLU A 624 6.85 -57.93 -10.37
N LYS A 625 5.60 -57.79 -10.81
CA LYS A 625 4.72 -56.67 -10.44
C LYS A 625 4.07 -56.95 -9.08
N SER A 626 3.96 -55.93 -8.24
CA SER A 626 3.13 -55.97 -7.05
C SER A 626 1.65 -55.96 -7.41
N ALA A 627 0.79 -56.48 -6.53
CA ALA A 627 -0.66 -56.59 -6.77
C ALA A 627 -1.37 -55.24 -7.01
N VAL A 628 -0.70 -54.11 -6.80
CA VAL A 628 -1.18 -52.74 -7.06
C VAL A 628 -0.98 -52.34 -8.54
N VAL A 629 -0.11 -53.02 -9.28
CA VAL A 629 0.21 -52.73 -10.70
C VAL A 629 -0.35 -53.85 -11.59
N THR A 630 -1.66 -53.79 -11.83
CA THR A 630 -2.41 -54.77 -12.62
C THR A 630 -2.33 -54.53 -14.13
N GLU A 631 -1.87 -53.36 -14.57
CA GLU A 631 -1.86 -52.95 -15.96
C GLU A 631 -0.73 -53.61 -16.75
N ASN A 632 -1.06 -54.30 -17.84
CA ASN A 632 -0.07 -55.00 -18.66
C ASN A 632 0.98 -54.06 -19.28
N ASN A 633 0.58 -52.86 -19.71
CA ASN A 633 1.44 -51.84 -20.34
C ASN A 633 2.28 -51.01 -19.36
N ARG A 634 2.19 -51.24 -18.05
CA ARG A 634 3.06 -50.62 -17.04
C ARG A 634 4.23 -51.53 -16.69
N THR A 635 5.40 -50.94 -16.44
CA THR A 635 6.50 -51.59 -15.72
C THR A 635 6.64 -50.97 -14.33
N GLU A 636 7.04 -51.75 -13.32
CA GLU A 636 7.22 -51.27 -11.93
C GLU A 636 8.71 -51.09 -11.62
N TRP A 637 9.04 -50.09 -10.80
CA TRP A 637 10.43 -49.68 -10.51
C TRP A 637 10.62 -49.43 -9.00
N THR A 638 11.86 -49.53 -8.53
CA THR A 638 12.22 -49.32 -7.12
C THR A 638 12.05 -47.87 -6.67
N CYS A 639 12.44 -46.91 -7.52
CA CYS A 639 12.27 -45.48 -7.22
C CYS A 639 12.26 -44.58 -8.47
N VAL A 640 11.80 -43.34 -8.30
CA VAL A 640 12.17 -42.19 -9.16
C VAL A 640 13.20 -41.35 -8.41
N ARG A 641 14.22 -40.85 -9.10
CA ARG A 641 15.15 -39.84 -8.57
C ARG A 641 14.97 -38.51 -9.30
N TRP A 642 14.79 -37.43 -8.55
CA TRP A 642 14.51 -36.08 -9.05
C TRP A 642 14.88 -35.03 -7.99
N GLN A 643 15.53 -33.93 -8.40
CA GLN A 643 15.96 -32.83 -7.52
C GLN A 643 16.62 -33.32 -6.22
N ASP A 644 17.64 -34.18 -6.36
CA ASP A 644 18.39 -34.86 -5.30
C ASP A 644 17.60 -35.82 -4.38
N TYR A 645 16.27 -35.84 -4.42
CA TYR A 645 15.41 -36.80 -3.69
C TYR A 645 15.21 -38.12 -4.44
N GLU A 646 14.94 -39.19 -3.69
CA GLU A 646 14.52 -40.50 -4.21
C GLU A 646 13.13 -40.86 -3.69
N TYR A 647 12.16 -40.97 -4.59
CA TYR A 647 10.75 -41.26 -4.32
C TYR A 647 10.50 -42.76 -4.45
N LYS A 648 10.13 -43.42 -3.34
CA LYS A 648 10.03 -44.89 -3.23
C LYS A 648 8.68 -45.31 -2.67
N LYS A 649 8.31 -46.58 -2.88
CA LYS A 649 7.20 -47.23 -2.17
C LYS A 649 7.39 -47.10 -0.66
N GLY A 650 6.33 -46.70 0.05
CA GLY A 650 6.35 -46.48 1.50
C GLY A 650 6.69 -45.05 1.95
N MET A 651 6.78 -44.09 1.03
CA MET A 651 7.08 -42.67 1.33
C MET A 651 5.86 -41.78 1.12
N GLY A 652 5.76 -40.70 1.90
CA GLY A 652 4.83 -39.61 1.62
C GLY A 652 5.34 -38.70 0.49
N VAL A 653 4.41 -38.06 -0.22
CA VAL A 653 4.69 -37.15 -1.34
C VAL A 653 3.69 -35.99 -1.35
N PHE A 654 4.19 -34.77 -1.57
CA PHE A 654 3.36 -33.60 -1.88
C PHE A 654 3.10 -33.52 -3.38
N LEU A 655 1.85 -33.22 -3.71
CA LEU A 655 1.32 -33.15 -5.06
C LEU A 655 0.65 -31.78 -5.27
N LYS A 656 0.64 -31.32 -6.53
CA LYS A 656 -0.03 -30.07 -6.94
C LYS A 656 -1.48 -30.02 -6.43
N PRO A 657 -1.99 -28.85 -6.01
CA PRO A 657 -3.40 -28.71 -5.60
C PRO A 657 -4.37 -29.16 -6.70
N GLY A 658 -5.58 -29.57 -6.34
CA GLY A 658 -6.54 -30.16 -7.28
C GLY A 658 -6.15 -31.52 -7.91
N THR A 659 -4.95 -32.07 -7.70
CA THR A 659 -4.51 -33.36 -8.30
C THR A 659 -5.47 -34.52 -7.99
N PHE A 660 -6.00 -34.57 -6.78
CA PHE A 660 -7.00 -35.57 -6.41
C PHE A 660 -8.42 -35.21 -6.88
N LYS A 661 -8.76 -33.93 -7.02
CA LYS A 661 -10.11 -33.37 -7.18
C LYS A 661 -11.04 -33.77 -6.01
N LEU A 662 -10.57 -33.55 -4.79
CA LEU A 662 -11.38 -33.70 -3.58
C LEU A 662 -12.41 -32.56 -3.51
N LYS A 663 -13.42 -32.72 -2.66
CA LYS A 663 -14.29 -31.60 -2.27
C LYS A 663 -13.64 -30.85 -1.10
N ASN A 664 -13.94 -29.56 -0.98
CA ASN A 664 -13.58 -28.74 0.17
C ASN A 664 -14.87 -28.16 0.76
N ASN A 665 -15.16 -28.43 2.03
CA ASN A 665 -16.42 -28.01 2.65
C ASN A 665 -16.47 -26.50 2.93
N PHE A 666 -15.32 -25.83 3.15
CA PHE A 666 -15.29 -24.38 3.43
C PHE A 666 -15.77 -23.54 2.23
N ILE A 667 -15.25 -23.83 1.04
CA ILE A 667 -15.50 -23.01 -0.16
C ILE A 667 -16.99 -23.01 -0.53
N ASN A 668 -17.67 -24.15 -0.36
CA ASN A 668 -19.08 -24.32 -0.70
C ASN A 668 -20.04 -23.68 0.32
N ALA A 669 -19.58 -23.32 1.52
CA ALA A 669 -20.41 -22.65 2.52
C ALA A 669 -20.55 -21.14 2.21
N ASN A 670 -19.45 -20.48 1.87
CA ASN A 670 -19.40 -19.02 1.70
C ASN A 670 -20.09 -18.54 0.41
N THR A 671 -20.23 -19.38 -0.62
CA THR A 671 -20.86 -19.00 -1.90
C THR A 671 -22.37 -18.86 -1.84
N ASN A 672 -23.05 -19.52 -0.89
CA ASN A 672 -24.52 -19.63 -0.90
C ASN A 672 -25.24 -18.49 -0.15
N ASN A 673 -24.53 -17.71 0.67
CA ASN A 673 -25.11 -16.70 1.56
C ASN A 673 -24.74 -15.24 1.19
N LYS A 674 -24.32 -14.96 -0.06
CA LYS A 674 -24.29 -13.56 -0.54
C LYS A 674 -25.73 -13.05 -0.68
N ILE A 675 -26.15 -12.21 0.27
CA ILE A 675 -27.33 -11.37 0.13
C ILE A 675 -27.07 -10.44 -1.07
N LYS A 676 -27.93 -10.52 -2.10
CA LYS A 676 -27.84 -9.61 -3.25
C LYS A 676 -28.09 -8.17 -2.81
N LEU A 677 -27.41 -7.21 -3.44
CA LEU A 677 -27.62 -5.77 -3.24
C LEU A 677 -29.11 -5.39 -3.34
N ASP A 678 -29.84 -6.00 -4.28
CA ASP A 678 -31.31 -5.90 -4.50
C ASP A 678 -32.22 -6.22 -3.28
N LYS A 679 -31.64 -6.50 -2.10
CA LYS A 679 -32.36 -6.81 -0.85
C LYS A 679 -32.03 -5.88 0.33
N VAL A 680 -31.24 -4.84 0.12
CA VAL A 680 -30.93 -3.85 1.16
C VAL A 680 -31.76 -2.59 0.90
N ASP A 681 -32.37 -2.09 1.98
CA ASP A 681 -33.10 -0.83 1.98
C ASP A 681 -32.10 0.34 1.96
N GLU A 682 -32.08 1.10 0.86
CA GLU A 682 -31.17 2.24 0.68
C GLU A 682 -31.63 3.51 1.42
N ASP A 683 -32.89 3.61 1.89
CA ASP A 683 -33.31 4.70 2.78
C ASP A 683 -32.78 4.46 4.21
N VAL A 684 -32.65 3.19 4.62
CA VAL A 684 -32.06 2.79 5.92
C VAL A 684 -30.52 2.68 5.85
N TYR A 685 -29.96 2.24 4.72
CA TYR A 685 -28.53 2.03 4.52
C TYR A 685 -27.99 2.75 3.25
N PRO A 686 -28.07 4.09 3.16
CA PRO A 686 -27.81 4.85 1.93
C PRO A 686 -26.41 4.74 1.35
N GLU A 687 -25.43 4.23 2.10
CA GLU A 687 -24.05 4.04 1.65
C GLU A 687 -23.70 2.57 1.37
N TYR A 688 -24.68 1.64 1.43
CA TYR A 688 -24.46 0.22 1.20
C TYR A 688 -23.99 -0.09 -0.23
N TYR A 689 -24.48 0.65 -1.23
CA TYR A 689 -24.12 0.50 -2.65
C TYR A 689 -22.60 0.56 -2.91
N ARG A 690 -21.83 1.22 -2.02
CA ARG A 690 -20.35 1.29 -2.11
C ARG A 690 -19.68 -0.08 -1.93
N LYS A 691 -20.34 -1.03 -1.26
CA LYS A 691 -19.86 -2.41 -1.03
C LYS A 691 -20.08 -3.31 -2.26
N SER A 692 -19.69 -2.81 -3.42
CA SER A 692 -19.77 -3.52 -4.71
C SER A 692 -18.99 -4.85 -4.69
N ASP A 693 -19.55 -5.86 -5.35
CA ASP A 693 -19.15 -7.28 -5.27
C ASP A 693 -17.68 -7.58 -5.66
N SER A 694 -17.01 -6.63 -6.33
CA SER A 694 -15.63 -6.77 -6.84
C SER A 694 -14.53 -6.26 -5.89
N ASN A 695 -14.85 -5.40 -4.92
CA ASN A 695 -13.85 -4.55 -4.26
C ASN A 695 -13.51 -4.94 -2.81
N LEU A 696 -13.65 -6.22 -2.45
CA LEU A 696 -13.19 -6.72 -1.14
C LEU A 696 -11.66 -6.96 -1.15
N ARG A 697 -10.87 -5.87 -1.04
CA ARG A 697 -9.43 -5.90 -0.70
C ARG A 697 -9.29 -6.77 0.57
N GLY A 698 -8.56 -7.89 0.51
CA GLY A 698 -8.42 -8.84 1.62
C GLY A 698 -9.40 -10.05 1.63
N SER A 699 -10.08 -10.36 0.54
CA SER A 699 -10.88 -11.60 0.44
C SER A 699 -10.01 -12.84 0.19
N ASN A 700 -10.14 -13.89 1.01
CA ASN A 700 -9.43 -15.17 0.85
C ASN A 700 -9.91 -16.03 -0.35
N VAL A 701 -10.69 -15.47 -1.29
CA VAL A 701 -11.22 -16.20 -2.46
C VAL A 701 -10.10 -16.67 -3.39
N ASP A 702 -9.04 -15.87 -3.53
CA ASP A 702 -7.87 -16.21 -4.36
C ASP A 702 -6.81 -17.04 -3.61
N THR A 703 -7.05 -17.41 -2.35
CA THR A 703 -6.17 -18.30 -1.58
C THR A 703 -6.27 -19.73 -2.11
N GLY A 704 -5.28 -20.14 -2.89
CA GLY A 704 -5.23 -21.47 -3.51
C GLY A 704 -5.24 -22.64 -2.50
N GLU A 705 -5.79 -23.78 -2.94
CA GLU A 705 -5.81 -25.01 -2.14
C GLU A 705 -4.40 -25.47 -1.71
N PRO A 706 -4.25 -26.08 -0.52
CA PRO A 706 -2.97 -26.62 -0.05
C PRO A 706 -2.50 -27.81 -0.89
N PHE A 707 -1.22 -28.19 -0.76
CA PHE A 707 -0.69 -29.38 -1.43
C PHE A 707 -1.47 -30.64 -1.02
N CYS A 708 -1.84 -31.41 -2.03
CA CYS A 708 -2.41 -32.75 -1.92
C CYS A 708 -1.34 -33.69 -1.34
N VAL A 709 -1.66 -34.44 -0.29
CA VAL A 709 -0.72 -35.40 0.33
C VAL A 709 -1.07 -36.81 -0.10
N GLY A 710 -0.08 -37.58 -0.58
CA GLY A 710 -0.24 -38.99 -0.94
C GLY A 710 0.83 -39.87 -0.32
N HIS A 711 0.57 -41.17 -0.24
CA HIS A 711 1.55 -42.18 0.17
C HIS A 711 1.84 -43.16 -0.97
N ILE A 712 3.09 -43.31 -1.39
CA ILE A 712 3.48 -44.04 -2.60
C ILE A 712 3.31 -45.55 -2.39
N ALA A 713 2.36 -46.14 -3.12
CA ALA A 713 2.08 -47.58 -3.15
C ALA A 713 2.90 -48.31 -4.23
N ALA A 714 3.22 -47.67 -5.35
CA ALA A 714 4.12 -48.18 -6.40
C ALA A 714 4.69 -47.04 -7.27
N VAL A 715 5.84 -47.28 -7.91
CA VAL A 715 6.41 -46.42 -8.96
C VAL A 715 6.30 -47.17 -10.29
N THR A 716 5.70 -46.55 -11.31
CA THR A 716 5.39 -47.18 -12.59
C THR A 716 5.90 -46.37 -13.78
N ALA A 717 6.09 -47.04 -14.92
CA ALA A 717 6.42 -46.39 -16.19
C ALA A 717 5.62 -46.95 -17.38
N ALA A 718 5.32 -46.11 -18.36
CA ALA A 718 4.66 -46.46 -19.62
C ALA A 718 5.65 -46.96 -20.71
N GLY A 719 6.66 -47.73 -20.31
CA GLY A 719 7.67 -48.28 -21.21
C GLY A 719 8.57 -49.28 -20.49
N ASP A 720 9.38 -50.02 -21.24
CA ASP A 720 10.20 -51.12 -20.69
C ASP A 720 11.70 -51.04 -21.04
N GLY A 721 12.08 -50.12 -21.93
CA GLY A 721 13.46 -49.91 -22.38
C GLY A 721 14.41 -49.28 -21.34
N PRO A 722 15.71 -49.14 -21.68
CA PRO A 722 16.75 -48.64 -20.77
C PRO A 722 16.68 -47.12 -20.52
N LEU A 723 15.86 -46.39 -21.29
CA LEU A 723 15.62 -44.96 -21.14
C LEU A 723 14.10 -44.74 -21.18
N VAL A 724 13.52 -44.37 -20.05
CA VAL A 724 12.13 -43.93 -19.91
C VAL A 724 12.11 -42.40 -19.97
N VAL A 725 11.21 -41.81 -20.76
CA VAL A 725 11.06 -40.35 -20.83
C VAL A 725 10.26 -39.81 -19.64
N PRO A 726 10.52 -38.57 -19.15
CA PRO A 726 9.84 -38.02 -17.97
C PRO A 726 8.31 -38.06 -17.99
N GLN A 727 7.69 -37.90 -19.17
CA GLN A 727 6.24 -37.92 -19.36
C GLN A 727 5.64 -39.32 -19.09
N ASP A 728 6.42 -40.37 -19.27
CA ASP A 728 6.00 -41.77 -19.10
C ASP A 728 6.22 -42.28 -17.68
N ILE A 729 6.67 -41.44 -16.74
CA ILE A 729 6.88 -41.80 -15.32
C ILE A 729 5.61 -41.48 -14.51
N TYR A 730 5.11 -42.49 -13.80
CA TYR A 730 3.91 -42.41 -12.98
C TYR A 730 4.19 -42.93 -11.56
N ILE A 731 3.36 -42.50 -10.61
CA ILE A 731 3.30 -43.07 -9.27
C ILE A 731 1.87 -43.46 -8.95
N LYS A 732 1.69 -44.61 -8.29
CA LYS A 732 0.42 -44.98 -7.67
C LYS A 732 0.50 -44.61 -6.19
N VAL A 733 -0.42 -43.79 -5.73
CA VAL A 733 -0.47 -43.32 -4.33
C VAL A 733 -1.80 -43.65 -3.68
N ASN A 734 -1.76 -44.00 -2.39
CA ASN A 734 -2.91 -43.85 -1.51
C ASN A 734 -3.27 -42.36 -1.42
N ILE A 735 -4.55 -42.03 -1.57
CA ILE A 735 -5.09 -40.69 -1.32
C ILE A 735 -5.15 -40.47 0.20
N LEU A 736 -4.65 -39.33 0.68
CA LEU A 736 -4.83 -38.90 2.05
C LEU A 736 -5.75 -37.67 2.07
N TYR A 737 -6.70 -37.66 3.00
CA TYR A 737 -7.69 -36.59 3.12
C TYR A 737 -7.28 -35.63 4.22
N ARG A 738 -7.28 -34.32 3.96
CA ARG A 738 -7.21 -33.32 5.03
C ARG A 738 -8.59 -33.18 5.69
N PRO A 739 -8.72 -32.68 6.93
CA PRO A 739 -10.00 -32.51 7.61
C PRO A 739 -11.09 -31.83 6.77
N GLU A 740 -10.75 -30.76 6.05
CA GLU A 740 -11.64 -30.01 5.16
C GLU A 740 -12.11 -30.78 3.91
N ASN A 741 -11.51 -31.93 3.62
CA ASN A 741 -11.91 -32.84 2.53
C ASN A 741 -12.84 -33.99 2.98
N THR A 742 -13.13 -34.09 4.28
CA THR A 742 -13.95 -35.17 4.85
C THR A 742 -15.41 -34.76 5.07
N SER A 743 -16.15 -35.51 5.87
CA SER A 743 -17.47 -35.15 6.41
C SER A 743 -17.40 -34.28 7.68
N ASN A 744 -16.20 -33.92 8.18
CA ASN A 744 -16.03 -33.14 9.41
C ASN A 744 -16.70 -31.74 9.30
N ARG A 745 -17.43 -31.37 10.36
CA ARG A 745 -18.14 -30.08 10.51
C ARG A 745 -17.26 -28.97 11.12
N PHE A 746 -16.22 -29.34 11.86
CA PHE A 746 -15.30 -28.41 12.54
C PHE A 746 -13.82 -28.70 12.21
N PRO A 747 -13.43 -28.83 10.93
CA PRO A 747 -12.04 -29.13 10.54
C PRO A 747 -11.01 -28.11 11.04
N GLN A 748 -11.42 -26.88 11.35
CA GLN A 748 -10.58 -25.85 12.00
C GLN A 748 -10.20 -26.15 13.47
N GLN A 749 -10.69 -27.24 14.06
CA GLN A 749 -10.27 -27.73 15.38
C GLN A 749 -9.21 -28.86 15.30
N GLU A 750 -8.90 -29.33 14.09
CA GLU A 750 -7.85 -30.31 13.83
C GLU A 750 -6.49 -29.62 13.57
N ASP A 751 -5.41 -30.39 13.65
CA ASP A 751 -4.05 -29.94 13.37
C ASP A 751 -3.83 -29.73 11.85
N LEU A 752 -3.16 -28.64 11.45
CA LEU A 752 -2.81 -28.34 10.05
C LEU A 752 -2.00 -29.47 9.37
N ASN A 753 -1.29 -30.25 10.18
CA ASN A 753 -0.41 -31.34 9.77
C ASN A 753 -1.05 -32.74 9.93
N VAL A 754 -2.34 -32.83 10.31
CA VAL A 754 -3.08 -34.10 10.29
C VAL A 754 -3.68 -34.40 8.91
N VAL A 755 -3.66 -35.68 8.55
CA VAL A 755 -4.44 -36.25 7.45
C VAL A 755 -5.10 -37.56 7.89
N TYR A 756 -6.13 -37.98 7.16
CA TYR A 756 -6.76 -39.30 7.32
C TYR A 756 -6.28 -40.24 6.22
N TRP A 757 -5.94 -41.47 6.59
CA TRP A 757 -5.55 -42.52 5.66
C TRP A 757 -6.72 -42.94 4.75
N SER A 758 -6.44 -43.39 3.52
CA SER A 758 -7.45 -44.06 2.70
C SER A 758 -6.84 -45.14 1.80
N ASP A 759 -7.60 -46.21 1.59
CA ASP A 759 -7.23 -47.33 0.70
C ASP A 759 -7.56 -47.02 -0.78
N GLU A 760 -8.12 -45.84 -1.08
CA GLU A 760 -8.21 -45.34 -2.45
C GLU A 760 -6.81 -45.12 -3.05
N ILE A 761 -6.46 -45.91 -4.07
CA ILE A 761 -5.20 -45.76 -4.83
C ILE A 761 -5.46 -45.10 -6.18
N LYS A 762 -4.70 -44.04 -6.50
CA LYS A 762 -4.77 -43.30 -7.77
C LYS A 762 -3.41 -43.35 -8.50
N GLU A 763 -3.40 -43.59 -9.81
CA GLU A 763 -2.22 -43.37 -10.64
C GLU A 763 -2.12 -41.88 -11.03
N ILE A 764 -0.93 -41.30 -10.93
CA ILE A 764 -0.66 -39.88 -11.14
C ILE A 764 0.65 -39.75 -11.93
N SER A 765 0.71 -38.83 -12.89
CA SER A 765 1.97 -38.49 -13.56
C SER A 765 2.96 -37.89 -12.55
N PHE A 766 4.24 -38.26 -12.67
CA PHE A 766 5.29 -37.70 -11.82
C PHE A 766 5.43 -36.17 -11.97
N SER A 767 4.97 -35.58 -13.09
CA SER A 767 4.93 -34.13 -13.29
C SER A 767 3.99 -33.37 -12.35
N SER A 768 3.19 -34.07 -11.53
CA SER A 768 2.36 -33.49 -10.47
C SER A 768 3.02 -33.50 -9.08
N VAL A 769 4.19 -34.12 -8.93
CA VAL A 769 4.97 -34.09 -7.68
C VAL A 769 5.55 -32.69 -7.45
N ILE A 770 5.53 -32.26 -6.19
CA ILE A 770 6.14 -31.01 -5.71
C ILE A 770 7.37 -31.31 -4.84
N GLY A 771 7.29 -32.31 -3.96
CA GLY A 771 8.37 -32.65 -3.04
C GLY A 771 8.07 -33.88 -2.19
N PRO A 772 9.03 -34.34 -1.36
CA PRO A 772 8.79 -35.39 -0.38
C PRO A 772 7.88 -34.90 0.74
N CYS A 773 7.12 -35.82 1.36
CA CYS A 773 6.44 -35.58 2.63
C CYS A 773 6.81 -36.69 3.63
N HIS A 774 7.11 -36.31 4.86
CA HIS A 774 7.44 -37.24 5.93
C HIS A 774 6.16 -37.66 6.68
N LEU A 775 5.44 -38.64 6.12
CA LEU A 775 4.20 -39.18 6.67
C LEU A 775 4.45 -40.29 7.70
N VAL A 776 3.86 -40.18 8.90
CA VAL A 776 3.96 -41.19 9.98
C VAL A 776 2.59 -41.46 10.61
N TYR A 777 2.29 -42.72 10.95
CA TYR A 777 1.14 -43.05 11.80
C TYR A 777 1.43 -42.63 13.25
N GLU A 778 0.54 -41.89 13.90
CA GLU A 778 0.72 -41.27 15.23
C GLU A 778 1.40 -42.18 16.27
N ARG A 779 0.96 -43.45 16.37
CA ARG A 779 1.51 -44.43 17.34
C ARG A 779 2.91 -44.95 17.01
N ASN A 780 3.46 -44.60 15.84
CA ASN A 780 4.83 -44.92 15.42
C ASN A 780 5.80 -43.72 15.59
N ILE A 781 5.33 -42.55 16.05
CA ILE A 781 6.17 -41.41 16.41
C ILE A 781 7.07 -41.80 17.61
N PRO A 782 8.37 -41.43 17.64
CA PRO A 782 9.28 -41.86 18.70
C PRO A 782 8.80 -41.41 20.09
N HIS A 783 8.61 -42.35 21.01
CA HIS A 783 8.11 -42.10 22.39
C HIS A 783 9.05 -41.26 23.29
N GLN A 784 10.09 -40.65 22.71
CA GLN A 784 11.02 -39.71 23.36
C GLN A 784 10.70 -38.25 23.02
N GLU A 785 9.76 -38.00 22.10
CA GLU A 785 9.32 -36.70 21.63
C GLU A 785 7.79 -36.62 21.76
N THR A 786 7.25 -35.44 22.03
CA THR A 786 5.82 -35.16 21.84
C THR A 786 5.51 -34.99 20.35
N LEU A 787 4.22 -35.12 19.97
CA LEU A 787 3.75 -34.83 18.61
C LEU A 787 4.15 -33.41 18.16
N HIS A 788 4.07 -32.42 19.05
CA HIS A 788 4.39 -31.02 18.76
C HIS A 788 5.89 -30.82 18.48
N GLU A 789 6.77 -31.31 19.36
CA GLU A 789 8.23 -31.27 19.17
C GLU A 789 8.64 -32.05 17.91
N TRP A 790 7.92 -33.14 17.60
CA TRP A 790 8.16 -33.91 16.38
C TRP A 790 7.78 -33.12 15.12
N LEU A 791 6.67 -32.36 15.12
CA LEU A 791 6.24 -31.55 13.97
C LEU A 791 7.16 -30.35 13.71
N GLU A 792 7.55 -29.61 14.76
CA GLU A 792 8.36 -28.37 14.61
C GLU A 792 9.72 -28.59 13.94
N ARG A 793 10.28 -29.80 14.00
CA ARG A 793 11.63 -30.10 13.49
C ARG A 793 11.73 -30.16 11.96
N ASP A 794 10.63 -30.24 11.22
CA ASP A 794 10.61 -30.26 9.74
C ASP A 794 9.17 -30.03 9.23
N PRO A 795 8.88 -28.94 8.49
CA PRO A 795 7.52 -28.61 8.04
C PRO A 795 6.97 -29.58 6.97
N SER A 796 7.77 -30.52 6.45
CA SER A 796 7.29 -31.60 5.58
C SER A 796 6.66 -32.78 6.34
N ARG A 797 6.72 -32.77 7.69
CA ARG A 797 6.14 -33.80 8.56
C ARG A 797 4.64 -33.72 8.63
N PHE A 798 3.98 -34.84 8.34
CA PHE A 798 2.53 -35.01 8.42
C PHE A 798 2.23 -36.31 9.17
N TYR A 799 1.10 -36.35 9.87
CA TYR A 799 0.71 -37.54 10.61
C TYR A 799 -0.75 -37.93 10.35
N PHE A 800 -1.06 -39.18 10.67
CA PHE A 800 -2.43 -39.67 10.67
C PHE A 800 -2.69 -40.51 11.91
N ARG A 801 -3.92 -40.44 12.42
CA ARG A 801 -4.40 -41.20 13.59
C ARG A 801 -5.61 -42.09 13.31
N MET A 802 -6.37 -41.76 12.27
CA MET A 802 -7.57 -42.48 11.80
C MET A 802 -7.55 -42.57 10.25
N ALA A 803 -8.43 -43.38 9.69
CA ALA A 803 -8.69 -43.46 8.26
C ALA A 803 -10.03 -42.77 7.90
N TYR A 804 -10.20 -42.39 6.63
CA TYR A 804 -11.44 -41.85 6.10
C TYR A 804 -11.94 -42.72 4.93
N ASN A 805 -13.15 -43.24 5.11
CA ASN A 805 -13.80 -44.10 4.14
C ASN A 805 -14.72 -43.27 3.25
N LYS A 806 -14.27 -42.93 2.05
CA LYS A 806 -15.03 -42.07 1.12
C LYS A 806 -16.37 -42.68 0.65
N ALA A 807 -16.58 -43.99 0.79
CA ALA A 807 -17.81 -44.67 0.40
C ALA A 807 -18.91 -44.53 1.48
N THR A 808 -18.58 -44.74 2.76
CA THR A 808 -19.53 -44.50 3.86
C THR A 808 -19.56 -43.03 4.31
N LYS A 809 -18.48 -42.29 4.05
CA LYS A 809 -18.15 -40.95 4.56
C LYS A 809 -17.87 -40.91 6.06
N GLU A 810 -17.43 -42.03 6.62
CA GLU A 810 -17.11 -42.15 8.05
C GLU A 810 -15.59 -42.10 8.29
N ILE A 811 -15.23 -41.78 9.53
CA ILE A 811 -13.85 -41.80 10.02
C ILE A 811 -13.69 -43.08 10.84
N GLU A 812 -12.74 -43.94 10.46
CA GLU A 812 -12.58 -45.31 10.97
C GLU A 812 -11.18 -45.56 11.56
N ASP A 813 -11.01 -46.66 12.28
CA ASP A 813 -9.70 -47.07 12.82
C ASP A 813 -8.71 -47.38 11.68
N VAL A 814 -7.42 -47.05 11.89
CA VAL A 814 -6.39 -47.22 10.85
C VAL A 814 -6.22 -48.70 10.44
N PRO A 815 -6.33 -49.03 9.13
CA PRO A 815 -6.10 -50.39 8.64
C PRO A 815 -4.76 -50.98 9.09
N GLN A 816 -4.75 -52.27 9.44
CA GLN A 816 -3.57 -52.91 10.06
C GLN A 816 -2.31 -52.88 9.19
N HIS A 817 -2.45 -52.75 7.87
CA HIS A 817 -1.32 -52.59 6.95
C HIS A 817 -0.76 -51.15 6.95
N ALA A 818 -1.62 -50.14 7.13
CA ALA A 818 -1.26 -48.73 7.24
C ALA A 818 -0.64 -48.38 8.61
N ALA A 819 -1.00 -49.11 9.67
CA ALA A 819 -0.40 -48.99 11.00
C ALA A 819 1.12 -49.28 11.06
N ALA A 820 1.73 -49.72 9.95
CA ALA A 820 3.19 -49.87 9.79
C ALA A 820 3.90 -48.63 9.20
N VAL A 821 3.16 -47.64 8.68
CA VAL A 821 3.75 -46.43 8.05
C VAL A 821 4.51 -45.60 9.08
N GLY A 822 5.74 -45.23 8.73
CA GLY A 822 6.66 -44.50 9.61
C GLY A 822 7.46 -45.35 10.60
N ARG A 823 7.28 -46.69 10.65
CA ARG A 823 8.08 -47.53 11.56
C ARG A 823 9.55 -47.57 11.17
N THR A 824 10.40 -47.15 12.10
CA THR A 824 11.87 -47.21 12.00
C THR A 824 12.44 -48.59 12.35
N ASP A 825 11.70 -49.40 13.11
CA ASP A 825 12.14 -50.72 13.57
C ASP A 825 12.14 -51.78 12.46
N LYS A 826 13.34 -52.20 12.04
CA LYS A 826 13.53 -53.38 11.18
C LYS A 826 13.14 -54.65 11.93
N GLY A 827 11.88 -55.05 11.80
CA GLY A 827 11.36 -56.32 12.31
C GLY A 827 12.22 -57.50 11.83
N LYS A 828 12.71 -58.31 12.78
CA LYS A 828 13.46 -59.55 12.48
C LYS A 828 12.51 -60.62 11.96
N ASP A 829 12.21 -60.58 10.67
CA ASP A 829 11.39 -61.60 10.03
C ASP A 829 12.03 -62.99 10.17
N LYS A 830 11.28 -63.94 10.74
CA LYS A 830 11.75 -65.30 11.08
C LYS A 830 11.44 -66.29 9.97
N GLY A 831 11.80 -65.94 8.74
CA GLY A 831 11.75 -66.83 7.59
C GLY A 831 12.55 -68.12 7.83
N LYS A 832 11.87 -69.27 7.90
CA LYS A 832 12.49 -70.60 8.08
C LYS A 832 13.17 -71.09 6.80
N GLY A 833 14.27 -70.44 6.39
CA GLY A 833 15.09 -70.85 5.24
C GLY A 833 16.41 -71.49 5.63
N LYS A 834 16.61 -72.79 5.36
CA LYS A 834 17.94 -73.43 5.42
C LYS A 834 18.73 -73.12 4.14
N GLY A 835 19.40 -71.97 4.09
CA GLY A 835 20.28 -71.55 2.99
C GLY A 835 21.69 -71.17 3.47
N LYS A 836 22.71 -71.35 2.61
CA LYS A 836 24.11 -71.07 2.97
C LYS A 836 24.53 -69.64 2.60
N SER A 837 25.21 -68.98 3.53
CA SER A 837 26.32 -68.04 3.28
C SER A 837 26.21 -67.06 2.09
N SER A 838 25.65 -65.88 2.35
CA SER A 838 26.11 -64.64 1.71
C SER A 838 26.35 -63.59 2.80
N LYS A 839 27.33 -62.70 2.60
CA LYS A 839 27.63 -61.63 3.57
C LYS A 839 26.51 -60.58 3.53
N PRO A 840 26.14 -59.96 4.67
CA PRO A 840 25.27 -58.78 4.63
C PRO A 840 25.99 -57.67 3.88
N VAL A 841 25.34 -57.10 2.86
CA VAL A 841 25.72 -55.81 2.29
C VAL A 841 25.06 -54.74 3.14
N GLU A 842 25.86 -53.89 3.77
CA GLU A 842 25.36 -52.78 4.57
C GLU A 842 24.76 -51.72 3.65
N THR A 843 23.44 -51.77 3.48
CA THR A 843 22.67 -50.66 2.94
C THR A 843 22.67 -49.53 3.96
N ASN A 844 23.64 -48.63 3.82
CA ASN A 844 23.68 -47.35 4.52
C ASN A 844 22.36 -46.60 4.27
N ILE A 845 21.47 -46.66 5.26
CA ILE A 845 20.43 -45.67 5.43
C ILE A 845 21.16 -44.47 6.01
N ASN A 846 21.24 -43.38 5.24
CA ASN A 846 21.81 -42.13 5.73
C ASN A 846 20.92 -41.60 6.86
N LYS A 847 21.26 -41.96 8.10
CA LYS A 847 21.02 -41.07 9.23
C LYS A 847 21.81 -39.80 8.93
N TYR A 848 21.11 -38.73 8.62
CA TYR A 848 21.69 -37.41 8.80
C TYR A 848 22.01 -37.28 10.28
N GLU A 849 23.30 -37.29 10.63
CA GLU A 849 23.71 -36.87 11.96
C GLU A 849 23.34 -35.39 12.10
N GLU A 850 22.58 -35.06 13.14
CA GLU A 850 22.12 -33.70 13.38
C GLU A 850 23.32 -32.84 13.80
N VAL A 851 23.95 -32.20 12.81
CA VAL A 851 25.10 -31.34 13.01
C VAL A 851 24.65 -30.13 13.83
N LYS A 852 24.96 -30.15 15.13
CA LYS A 852 24.70 -29.03 16.05
C LYS A 852 25.61 -27.85 15.72
N ILE A 853 25.19 -27.06 14.73
CA ILE A 853 25.78 -25.77 14.38
C ILE A 853 25.60 -24.84 15.59
N ARG A 854 26.64 -24.07 15.93
CA ARG A 854 26.54 -23.02 16.95
C ARG A 854 25.75 -21.84 16.37
N PRO A 855 24.82 -21.21 17.13
CA PRO A 855 24.16 -19.99 16.68
C PRO A 855 25.17 -18.88 16.33
N LEU A 856 24.81 -18.04 15.37
CA LEU A 856 25.55 -16.84 15.01
C LEU A 856 25.30 -15.74 16.04
N ARG A 857 26.36 -15.09 16.55
CA ARG A 857 26.20 -13.91 17.41
C ARG A 857 25.71 -12.75 16.57
N THR A 858 24.50 -12.28 16.84
CA THR A 858 23.81 -11.27 16.02
C THR A 858 23.78 -9.91 16.71
N LEU A 859 23.85 -8.87 15.87
CA LEU A 859 23.52 -7.48 16.18
C LEU A 859 22.23 -7.16 15.40
N ASP A 860 21.16 -6.80 16.09
CA ASP A 860 19.89 -6.35 15.50
C ASP A 860 19.85 -4.81 15.51
N ILE A 861 19.50 -4.15 14.41
CA ILE A 861 19.56 -2.67 14.29
C ILE A 861 18.20 -2.18 13.82
N PHE A 862 17.62 -1.22 14.54
CA PHE A 862 16.19 -0.87 14.47
C PHE A 862 15.33 -2.08 14.87
N ALA A 863 15.71 -2.68 16.00
CA ALA A 863 15.25 -4.00 16.43
C ALA A 863 13.78 -4.04 16.88
N GLY A 864 13.16 -2.87 17.12
CA GLY A 864 11.80 -2.76 17.65
C GLY A 864 11.63 -3.55 18.95
N CYS A 865 10.53 -4.29 19.07
CA CYS A 865 10.30 -5.22 20.19
C CYS A 865 11.01 -6.59 20.02
N GLY A 866 11.73 -6.81 18.92
CA GLY A 866 12.55 -8.01 18.68
C GLY A 866 11.92 -9.12 17.86
N GLY A 867 10.85 -8.85 17.08
CA GLY A 867 10.16 -9.88 16.29
C GLY A 867 11.05 -10.64 15.29
N LEU A 868 11.99 -9.94 14.63
CA LEU A 868 12.98 -10.58 13.75
C LEU A 868 13.93 -11.48 14.55
N SER A 869 14.50 -10.95 15.64
CA SER A 869 15.38 -11.68 16.55
C SER A 869 14.72 -12.95 17.11
N GLU A 870 13.47 -12.88 17.56
CA GLU A 870 12.70 -14.02 18.06
C GLU A 870 12.53 -15.12 16.99
N GLY A 871 12.23 -14.76 15.74
CA GLY A 871 12.17 -15.72 14.63
C GLY A 871 13.53 -16.38 14.34
N LEU A 872 14.61 -15.61 14.39
CA LEU A 872 15.97 -16.11 14.21
C LEU A 872 16.44 -16.99 15.39
N HIS A 873 15.95 -16.75 16.62
CA HIS A 873 16.22 -17.60 17.79
C HIS A 873 15.45 -18.91 17.70
N ARG A 874 14.16 -18.88 17.33
CA ARG A 874 13.32 -20.09 17.13
C ARG A 874 13.88 -21.01 16.05
N SER A 875 14.43 -20.46 14.97
CA SER A 875 15.11 -21.25 13.94
C SER A 875 16.49 -21.79 14.36
N GLY A 876 17.00 -21.41 15.54
CA GLY A 876 18.29 -21.85 16.09
C GLY A 876 19.53 -21.30 15.38
N VAL A 877 19.38 -20.45 14.35
CA VAL A 877 20.51 -19.95 13.55
C VAL A 877 21.25 -18.79 14.22
N ALA A 878 20.59 -18.06 15.13
CA ALA A 878 21.12 -16.85 15.75
C ALA A 878 20.99 -16.83 17.27
N GLU A 879 21.87 -16.06 17.91
CA GLU A 879 21.83 -15.66 19.31
C GLU A 879 22.16 -14.17 19.36
N CYS A 880 21.17 -13.32 19.61
CA CYS A 880 21.37 -11.88 19.61
C CYS A 880 22.12 -11.45 20.88
N LYS A 881 23.21 -10.71 20.68
CA LYS A 881 24.10 -10.20 21.73
C LYS A 881 24.09 -8.69 21.84
N TRP A 882 23.71 -8.02 20.74
CA TRP A 882 23.54 -6.59 20.67
C TRP A 882 22.24 -6.28 19.93
N ALA A 883 21.55 -5.24 20.37
CA ALA A 883 20.47 -4.59 19.66
C ALA A 883 20.77 -3.09 19.62
N VAL A 884 20.10 -2.37 18.73
CA VAL A 884 20.04 -0.89 18.72
C VAL A 884 18.60 -0.51 18.42
N GLU A 885 17.97 0.21 19.34
CA GLU A 885 16.63 0.76 19.19
C GLU A 885 16.58 2.16 19.82
N ASN A 886 15.90 3.10 19.17
CA ASN A 886 15.79 4.50 19.58
C ASN A 886 14.48 4.79 20.32
N VAL A 887 13.44 3.98 20.12
CA VAL A 887 12.16 4.08 20.84
C VAL A 887 12.27 3.33 22.18
N GLU A 888 12.36 4.06 23.29
CA GLU A 888 12.58 3.51 24.65
C GLU A 888 11.61 2.35 25.00
N ALA A 889 10.32 2.50 24.71
CA ALA A 889 9.32 1.46 24.97
C ALA A 889 9.59 0.15 24.19
N ALA A 890 10.08 0.27 22.96
CA ALA A 890 10.45 -0.88 22.13
C ALA A 890 11.77 -1.52 22.61
N ALA A 891 12.78 -0.70 22.95
CA ALA A 891 14.03 -1.15 23.55
C ALA A 891 13.80 -1.90 24.89
N HIS A 892 12.88 -1.41 25.72
CA HIS A 892 12.47 -2.08 26.96
C HIS A 892 11.75 -3.41 26.70
N ALA A 893 10.84 -3.47 25.72
CA ALA A 893 10.19 -4.72 25.31
C ALA A 893 11.21 -5.74 24.79
N TYR A 894 12.15 -5.31 23.93
CA TYR A 894 13.24 -6.14 23.46
C TYR A 894 14.09 -6.68 24.62
N SER A 895 14.46 -5.82 25.57
CA SER A 895 15.28 -6.17 26.74
C SER A 895 14.63 -7.21 27.66
N LEU A 896 13.31 -7.13 27.85
CA LEU A 896 12.53 -8.09 28.66
C LEU A 896 12.56 -9.50 28.07
N ASN A 897 12.44 -9.59 26.74
CA ASN A 897 12.51 -10.84 25.97
C ASN A 897 13.96 -11.36 25.90
N ASN A 898 14.92 -10.48 25.61
CA ASN A 898 16.30 -10.82 25.25
C ASN A 898 17.31 -10.52 26.37
N ARG A 899 17.09 -11.07 27.57
CA ARG A 899 17.86 -10.75 28.80
C ARG A 899 19.38 -10.93 28.74
N ASN A 900 19.90 -11.64 27.73
CA ASN A 900 21.34 -11.87 27.50
C ASN A 900 21.93 -11.00 26.38
N CYS A 901 21.14 -10.05 25.86
CA CYS A 901 21.51 -9.06 24.85
C CYS A 901 21.80 -7.71 25.53
N THR A 902 22.76 -6.96 25.01
CA THR A 902 22.88 -5.52 25.30
C THR A 902 21.98 -4.77 24.32
N VAL A 903 21.14 -3.86 24.81
CA VAL A 903 20.25 -2.98 24.04
C VAL A 903 20.69 -1.54 24.30
#